data_AF-A0A0D2DIR2-F1
#
_entry.id   AF-A0A0D2DIR2-F1
#
_cell.length_a   1.000
_cell.length_b   1.000
_cell.length_c   1.000
_cell.angle_alpha   90.00
_cell.angle_beta   90.00
_cell.angle_gamma   90.00
#
_symmetry.space_group_name_H-M   'P 1'
#
loop_
_entity.id
_entity.type
_entity.pdbx_description
1 polymer ?
#
loop_
_entity_poly.entity_id
_entity_poly.type
_entity_poly.pdbx_seq_one_letter_code
_entity_poly.pdbx_strand_id
1 'polypeptide(L)'
;MPSPVPRYVEVELDEFPPSSSQLQRASPGEASEPLLSRPNSPPCPHKPSHREDTLSRTVLLWLLSFLPRQIQQRIAVAMGNFGDSKAARLLRKLEVDAEPGLTNAQLFLTNDDLKPVEEARRKWGNWNFVAFWIADSFNINTWMIASASITQHGLAWWHAWLCVWIGYFIAACFICMTGRIGATYHISFPVVSRASFGIWGSLWPVFNRAAMACIWYGVQAWIGGNCVVLMIRAIWPSFNNLRNTMEGSGTNTRDFVGFFIFWAGSLPAIWFPVQTIRHLFTAKAIFVPIVGMAFFGWAIGRAHGIGPIVHQPATSSGSALAWGWVAGIMSSIANFATLIVNDPDFARFAKKPSNAFLPQLLTIPFGFAVTSFIGIIVSSSSKVIYGTAIWNPLDLLSQFLLDDASSAERFGVFIIAAGFVLAQLGTNIAANSVSAGTDLTALLPRYLNIRRGGYICAIVGLCMCPWNLLSTSNNFTTYLSSYSVFLSSIAGVMICDYYLVRRGWLSLKDLYSARKGSPYYFHFGISWRAYAAYICGILINVVGFADAVGTKVPIGAVYIYRVNFFAGLLVAMATYYLLCWWKPVPETSSVWCERGDQGDRHFSVVYVDGTSASFDEGRSSGSPADGPEDEEKKIGYRDETQEATLSTEPSRDDPYEESHVRSRRWAPWTKRRS
;
A
#
# COMPACT_ATOMS: atom_id res chain seq x y z
N MET A 1 23.43 -29.92 36.43
CA MET A 1 24.71 -29.34 35.96
C MET A 1 24.44 -28.56 34.69
N PRO A 2 24.69 -27.24 34.63
CA PRO A 2 24.72 -26.51 33.37
C PRO A 2 26.16 -26.08 33.02
N SER A 3 26.55 -26.27 31.76
CA SER A 3 27.81 -25.79 31.17
C SER A 3 27.65 -24.36 30.59
N PRO A 4 28.75 -23.63 30.32
CA PRO A 4 28.77 -22.16 30.39
C PRO A 4 28.70 -21.44 29.04
N VAL A 5 28.26 -20.19 29.12
CA VAL A 5 28.21 -19.17 28.05
C VAL A 5 29.59 -18.47 27.93
N PRO A 6 30.10 -18.14 26.72
CA PRO A 6 31.38 -17.45 26.58
C PRO A 6 31.29 -15.92 26.78
N ARG A 7 32.32 -15.38 27.45
CA ARG A 7 32.55 -13.95 27.74
C ARG A 7 33.07 -13.21 26.50
N TYR A 8 32.61 -11.98 26.31
CA TYR A 8 33.27 -10.98 25.45
C TYR A 8 34.05 -9.98 26.31
N VAL A 9 35.17 -9.53 25.77
CA VAL A 9 36.25 -8.75 26.39
C VAL A 9 35.93 -7.24 26.33
N GLU A 10 36.02 -6.56 27.46
CA GLU A 10 36.05 -5.09 27.59
C GLU A 10 37.44 -4.55 27.25
N VAL A 11 37.49 -3.44 26.53
CA VAL A 11 38.70 -2.60 26.38
C VAL A 11 38.34 -1.19 26.84
N GLU A 12 39.00 -0.78 27.90
CA GLU A 12 38.94 0.49 28.63
C GLU A 12 39.99 1.45 28.06
N LEU A 13 39.68 2.74 27.89
CA LEU A 13 40.68 3.81 27.70
C LEU A 13 40.16 5.15 28.30
N ASP A 14 40.62 5.38 29.54
CA ASP A 14 41.05 6.59 30.26
C ASP A 14 40.47 8.01 30.02
N GLU A 15 40.18 8.65 31.16
CA GLU A 15 39.72 10.02 31.39
C GLU A 15 40.87 11.06 31.60
N PHE A 16 40.69 12.34 31.19
CA PHE A 16 40.63 13.61 32.02
C PHE A 16 41.86 14.55 31.78
N PRO A 17 41.90 15.87 32.18
CA PRO A 17 40.90 16.94 32.47
C PRO A 17 41.30 18.37 31.90
N PRO A 18 40.66 19.52 32.27
CA PRO A 18 40.64 20.79 31.53
C PRO A 18 41.44 21.98 32.15
N SER A 19 41.61 23.11 31.43
CA SER A 19 41.79 24.47 32.04
C SER A 19 41.75 25.70 31.08
N SER A 20 40.86 26.64 31.44
CA SER A 20 40.90 28.13 31.52
C SER A 20 41.74 29.08 30.61
N SER A 21 41.01 30.13 30.16
CA SER A 21 41.29 31.59 30.19
C SER A 21 42.29 32.24 29.20
N GLN A 22 41.84 33.33 28.55
CA GLN A 22 42.39 34.70 28.68
C GLN A 22 41.60 35.71 27.82
N LEU A 23 41.37 36.90 28.39
CA LEU A 23 40.70 38.09 27.86
C LEU A 23 41.62 38.91 26.95
N GLN A 24 41.06 39.69 26.01
CA GLN A 24 41.36 41.14 25.93
C GLN A 24 40.37 41.92 25.05
N ARG A 25 39.93 43.08 25.58
CA ARG A 25 39.14 44.16 24.96
C ARG A 25 40.07 45.20 24.31
N ALA A 26 39.60 45.91 23.27
CA ALA A 26 39.67 47.37 23.14
C ALA A 26 38.80 47.88 21.96
N SER A 27 38.23 49.07 22.12
CA SER A 27 37.25 49.80 21.25
C SER A 27 37.92 51.11 20.70
N PRO A 28 37.21 52.20 20.30
CA PRO A 28 36.19 52.47 19.26
C PRO A 28 36.48 53.75 18.39
N GLY A 29 35.56 54.14 17.48
CA GLY A 29 35.46 55.47 16.83
C GLY A 29 35.59 55.42 15.30
N GLU A 30 34.92 56.19 14.43
CA GLU A 30 34.14 57.44 14.54
C GLU A 30 33.33 57.66 13.22
N ALA A 31 32.40 58.62 13.23
CA ALA A 31 31.41 58.93 12.19
C ALA A 31 31.82 60.07 11.22
N SER A 32 31.14 60.21 10.06
CA SER A 32 30.58 61.46 9.43
C SER A 32 30.51 61.49 7.88
N GLU A 33 29.43 62.08 7.35
CA GLU A 33 29.01 62.32 5.94
C GLU A 33 29.65 63.61 5.30
N PRO A 34 29.09 64.31 4.26
CA PRO A 34 28.77 64.03 2.83
C PRO A 34 29.35 65.11 1.83
N LEU A 35 29.08 65.05 0.49
CA LEU A 35 28.62 66.16 -0.42
C LEU A 35 28.93 66.02 -1.96
N LEU A 36 27.89 66.32 -2.80
CA LEU A 36 27.82 67.03 -4.12
C LEU A 36 28.52 66.44 -5.39
N SER A 37 28.15 66.61 -6.68
CA SER A 37 26.98 67.02 -7.51
C SER A 37 27.36 66.93 -9.03
N ARG A 38 26.54 66.28 -9.91
CA ARG A 38 26.25 66.31 -11.41
C ARG A 38 27.09 67.13 -12.45
N PRO A 39 26.93 67.04 -13.83
CA PRO A 39 26.28 66.07 -14.79
C PRO A 39 26.97 65.80 -16.21
N ASN A 40 26.32 64.94 -17.06
CA ASN A 40 26.19 64.92 -18.57
C ASN A 40 26.81 63.81 -19.50
N SER A 41 25.94 62.86 -19.95
CA SER A 41 25.71 62.18 -21.28
C SER A 41 26.79 61.28 -21.99
N PRO A 42 26.46 60.34 -22.94
CA PRO A 42 25.18 59.88 -23.56
C PRO A 42 24.96 58.30 -23.51
N PRO A 43 23.89 57.70 -24.11
CA PRO A 43 23.33 56.39 -23.70
C PRO A 43 23.76 55.18 -24.55
N CYS A 44 23.76 53.97 -23.95
CA CYS A 44 23.82 52.66 -24.62
C CYS A 44 23.14 51.55 -23.75
N PRO A 45 22.78 50.38 -24.32
CA PRO A 45 21.42 49.83 -24.26
C PRO A 45 21.12 48.85 -23.11
N HIS A 46 19.81 48.61 -22.93
CA HIS A 46 19.12 47.69 -22.03
C HIS A 46 19.87 46.40 -21.60
N LYS A 47 19.88 46.19 -20.28
CA LYS A 47 19.82 44.85 -19.64
C LYS A 47 18.66 44.85 -18.64
N PRO A 48 17.70 43.92 -18.70
CA PRO A 48 16.74 43.76 -17.62
C PRO A 48 17.43 43.06 -16.44
N SER A 49 17.37 43.69 -15.27
CA SER A 49 17.81 43.13 -14.00
C SER A 49 16.81 42.07 -13.52
N HIS A 50 17.14 40.79 -13.67
CA HIS A 50 16.47 39.72 -12.94
C HIS A 50 17.00 39.66 -11.50
N ARG A 51 16.11 39.88 -10.53
CA ARG A 51 16.34 39.60 -9.11
C ARG A 51 16.01 38.12 -8.90
N GLU A 52 17.04 37.28 -8.83
CA GLU A 52 16.94 35.81 -8.76
C GLU A 52 16.62 35.30 -7.34
N ASP A 53 15.82 34.22 -7.29
CA ASP A 53 15.35 33.52 -6.10
C ASP A 53 16.49 32.74 -5.41
N THR A 54 16.95 33.28 -4.28
CA THR A 54 18.31 33.13 -3.75
C THR A 54 18.44 32.14 -2.57
N LEU A 55 17.79 30.96 -2.59
CA LEU A 55 17.99 30.01 -1.47
C LEU A 55 18.30 28.55 -1.81
N SER A 56 17.67 27.91 -2.80
CA SER A 56 17.99 26.48 -3.08
C SER A 56 19.19 26.31 -4.04
N ARG A 57 19.24 27.14 -5.09
CA ARG A 57 20.46 27.33 -5.89
C ARG A 57 21.53 28.03 -5.08
N THR A 58 21.18 28.95 -4.19
CA THR A 58 22.16 29.64 -3.36
C THR A 58 22.77 28.71 -2.33
N VAL A 59 22.05 27.80 -1.67
CA VAL A 59 22.68 26.83 -0.76
C VAL A 59 23.59 25.87 -1.51
N LEU A 60 23.20 25.37 -2.69
CA LEU A 60 24.08 24.51 -3.49
C LEU A 60 25.28 25.30 -4.05
N LEU A 61 25.08 26.49 -4.59
CA LEU A 61 26.14 27.37 -5.11
C LEU A 61 27.02 27.96 -3.99
N TRP A 62 26.49 28.10 -2.76
CA TRP A 62 27.18 28.52 -1.55
C TRP A 62 27.97 27.36 -0.94
N LEU A 63 27.42 26.15 -0.89
CA LEU A 63 28.17 24.93 -0.56
C LEU A 63 29.28 24.66 -1.58
N LEU A 64 29.00 24.89 -2.86
CA LEU A 64 29.98 24.81 -3.93
C LEU A 64 30.98 25.97 -3.86
N SER A 65 30.63 27.16 -3.33
CA SER A 65 31.54 28.31 -3.21
C SER A 65 32.65 28.13 -2.18
N PHE A 66 32.49 27.20 -1.23
CA PHE A 66 33.57 26.75 -0.34
C PHE A 66 34.54 25.77 -1.02
N LEU A 67 34.23 25.25 -2.20
CA LEU A 67 35.14 24.40 -2.96
C LEU A 67 36.07 25.25 -3.85
N PRO A 68 37.37 24.91 -3.93
CA PRO A 68 38.30 25.52 -4.89
C PRO A 68 37.72 25.57 -6.31
N ARG A 69 37.94 26.68 -7.04
CA ARG A 69 37.42 26.89 -8.42
C ARG A 69 37.68 25.72 -9.38
N GLN A 70 38.79 24.99 -9.20
CA GLN A 70 39.09 23.78 -9.96
C GLN A 70 38.10 22.62 -9.72
N ILE A 71 37.59 22.46 -8.49
CA ILE A 71 36.60 21.44 -8.13
C ILE A 71 35.22 21.84 -8.64
N GLN A 72 34.85 23.12 -8.57
CA GLN A 72 33.61 23.62 -9.18
C GLN A 72 33.59 23.38 -10.69
N GLN A 73 34.68 23.69 -11.40
CA GLN A 73 34.82 23.40 -12.83
C GLN A 73 34.77 21.91 -13.13
N ARG A 74 35.43 21.07 -12.30
CA ARG A 74 35.36 19.60 -12.44
C ARG A 74 33.95 19.05 -12.23
N ILE A 75 33.19 19.57 -11.27
CA ILE A 75 31.81 19.18 -11.01
C ILE A 75 30.90 19.64 -12.16
N ALA A 76 31.07 20.86 -12.67
CA ALA A 76 30.31 21.38 -13.81
C ALA A 76 30.61 20.59 -15.10
N VAL A 77 31.88 20.26 -15.36
CA VAL A 77 32.30 19.40 -16.48
C VAL A 77 31.81 17.96 -16.28
N ALA A 78 31.84 17.43 -15.06
CA ALA A 78 31.31 16.09 -14.76
C ALA A 78 29.79 16.01 -14.96
N MET A 79 29.04 17.04 -14.57
CA MET A 79 27.59 17.13 -14.80
C MET A 79 27.26 17.34 -16.29
N GLY A 80 28.04 18.16 -17.01
CA GLY A 80 27.91 18.34 -18.47
C GLY A 80 28.20 17.05 -19.24
N ASN A 81 29.28 16.33 -18.87
CA ASN A 81 29.63 15.03 -19.45
C ASN A 81 28.70 13.89 -19.02
N PHE A 82 27.89 14.09 -17.97
CA PHE A 82 26.93 13.09 -17.53
C PHE A 82 25.82 12.94 -18.57
N GLY A 83 25.36 14.03 -19.20
CA GLY A 83 24.29 14.04 -20.20
C GLY A 83 24.56 13.13 -21.41
N ASP A 84 25.83 13.03 -21.83
CA ASP A 84 26.28 12.22 -22.98
C ASP A 84 26.89 10.87 -22.58
N SER A 85 26.97 10.59 -21.28
CA SER A 85 27.56 9.37 -20.74
C SER A 85 26.75 8.12 -21.13
N LYS A 86 27.41 6.97 -21.17
CA LYS A 86 26.73 5.66 -21.32
C LYS A 86 25.71 5.43 -20.19
N ALA A 87 25.97 5.97 -18.99
CA ALA A 87 25.08 5.88 -17.85
C ALA A 87 23.79 6.69 -18.06
N ALA A 88 23.87 7.93 -18.57
CA ALA A 88 22.67 8.70 -18.89
C ALA A 88 21.85 8.09 -20.04
N ARG A 89 22.51 7.51 -21.05
CA ARG A 89 21.81 6.76 -22.10
C ARG A 89 21.11 5.51 -21.54
N LEU A 90 21.75 4.79 -20.62
CA LEU A 90 21.12 3.66 -19.94
C LEU A 90 19.94 4.11 -19.06
N LEU A 91 20.10 5.19 -18.30
CA LEU A 91 19.04 5.77 -17.48
C LEU A 91 17.85 6.20 -18.34
N ARG A 92 18.08 6.90 -19.46
CA ARG A 92 17.02 7.26 -20.43
C ARG A 92 16.30 6.04 -20.99
N LYS A 93 17.02 4.95 -21.26
CA LYS A 93 16.41 3.69 -21.73
C LYS A 93 15.57 2.99 -20.64
N LEU A 94 15.85 3.26 -19.37
CA LEU A 94 15.09 2.75 -18.24
C LEU A 94 13.88 3.63 -17.89
N GLU A 95 13.74 4.82 -18.48
CA GLU A 95 12.60 5.69 -18.25
C GLU A 95 11.31 5.03 -18.76
N VAL A 96 10.21 5.29 -18.05
CA VAL A 96 8.87 4.91 -18.48
C VAL A 96 8.35 6.02 -19.38
N ASP A 97 7.49 5.66 -20.33
CA ASP A 97 6.82 6.63 -21.21
C ASP A 97 6.11 7.70 -20.37
N ALA A 98 6.30 8.95 -20.74
CA ALA A 98 5.75 10.10 -20.06
C ALA A 98 5.21 11.10 -21.09
N GLU A 99 4.22 11.88 -20.66
CA GLU A 99 3.63 12.93 -21.48
C GLU A 99 4.69 13.99 -21.85
N PRO A 100 4.80 14.40 -23.13
CA PRO A 100 5.74 15.44 -23.52
C PRO A 100 5.46 16.76 -22.80
N GLY A 101 6.52 17.51 -22.43
CA GLY A 101 6.40 18.84 -21.84
C GLY A 101 6.33 18.88 -20.29
N LEU A 102 6.42 17.73 -19.62
CA LEU A 102 6.48 17.67 -18.15
C LEU A 102 7.81 18.24 -17.60
N THR A 103 7.73 18.97 -16.49
CA THR A 103 8.91 19.40 -15.73
C THR A 103 9.57 18.21 -15.03
N ASN A 104 10.84 18.33 -14.62
CA ASN A 104 11.49 17.27 -13.85
C ASN A 104 10.72 16.92 -12.57
N ALA A 105 10.17 17.92 -11.88
CA ALA A 105 9.37 17.69 -10.68
C ALA A 105 8.08 16.90 -11.00
N GLN A 106 7.41 17.22 -12.11
CA GLN A 106 6.23 16.49 -12.57
C GLN A 106 6.55 15.04 -12.97
N LEU A 107 7.70 14.79 -13.60
CA LEU A 107 8.18 13.43 -13.90
C LEU A 107 8.43 12.58 -12.63
N PHE A 108 8.64 13.22 -11.48
CA PHE A 108 8.74 12.55 -10.17
C PHE A 108 7.40 12.45 -9.43
N LEU A 109 6.29 12.87 -10.04
CA LEU A 109 4.95 12.79 -9.45
C LEU A 109 3.95 12.02 -10.32
N THR A 110 4.19 11.96 -11.63
CA THR A 110 3.25 11.43 -12.61
C THR A 110 3.84 10.23 -13.35
N ASN A 111 2.97 9.28 -13.65
CA ASN A 111 3.19 8.10 -14.48
C ASN A 111 1.78 7.61 -14.89
N ASP A 112 1.63 6.97 -16.03
CA ASP A 112 0.37 6.39 -16.50
C ASP A 112 -0.31 5.43 -15.51
N ASP A 113 0.50 4.77 -14.65
CA ASP A 113 0.02 3.89 -13.59
C ASP A 113 -0.40 4.64 -12.31
N LEU A 114 0.03 5.90 -12.14
CA LEU A 114 -0.30 6.76 -11.00
C LEU A 114 -1.42 7.74 -11.29
N LYS A 115 -1.56 8.19 -12.54
CA LYS A 115 -2.64 9.10 -12.97
C LYS A 115 -4.02 8.55 -12.56
N PRO A 116 -5.03 9.42 -12.35
CA PRO A 116 -6.38 8.96 -12.09
C PRO A 116 -6.84 8.00 -13.19
N VAL A 117 -7.43 6.86 -12.80
CA VAL A 117 -7.84 5.83 -13.76
C VAL A 117 -8.91 6.40 -14.69
N GLU A 118 -8.70 6.32 -16.00
CA GLU A 118 -9.65 6.77 -17.01
C GLU A 118 -10.87 5.85 -17.10
N GLU A 119 -12.00 6.39 -17.58
CA GLU A 119 -13.29 5.68 -17.61
C GLU A 119 -13.24 4.32 -18.31
N ALA A 120 -12.46 4.20 -19.39
CA ALA A 120 -12.30 2.96 -20.13
C ALA A 120 -11.66 1.82 -19.31
N ARG A 121 -10.80 2.14 -18.33
CA ARG A 121 -10.17 1.16 -17.42
C ARG A 121 -10.98 0.90 -16.15
N ARG A 122 -12.00 1.71 -15.83
CA ARG A 122 -12.91 1.52 -14.69
C ARG A 122 -13.89 0.37 -14.91
N LYS A 123 -13.38 -0.87 -14.95
CA LYS A 123 -14.16 -2.05 -15.35
C LYS A 123 -14.79 -2.82 -14.19
N TRP A 124 -14.51 -2.47 -12.93
CA TRP A 124 -14.94 -3.24 -11.76
C TRP A 124 -16.37 -2.84 -11.31
N GLY A 125 -17.27 -3.82 -11.35
CA GLY A 125 -18.61 -3.75 -10.73
C GLY A 125 -18.70 -4.61 -9.46
N ASN A 126 -19.86 -4.62 -8.80
CA ASN A 126 -20.08 -5.24 -7.48
C ASN A 126 -19.54 -6.67 -7.38
N TRP A 127 -19.85 -7.52 -8.37
CA TRP A 127 -19.43 -8.93 -8.39
C TRP A 127 -17.92 -9.12 -8.52
N ASN A 128 -17.18 -8.15 -9.05
CA ASN A 128 -15.72 -8.23 -9.09
C ASN A 128 -15.15 -8.03 -7.68
N PHE A 129 -15.72 -7.13 -6.89
CA PHE A 129 -15.33 -6.96 -5.48
C PHE A 129 -15.75 -8.15 -4.62
N VAL A 130 -16.94 -8.73 -4.85
CA VAL A 130 -17.34 -9.99 -4.18
C VAL A 130 -16.36 -11.10 -4.54
N ALA A 131 -16.08 -11.33 -5.82
CA ALA A 131 -15.13 -12.35 -6.25
C ALA A 131 -13.72 -12.10 -5.70
N PHE A 132 -13.26 -10.85 -5.69
CA PHE A 132 -11.99 -10.44 -5.12
C PHE A 132 -11.87 -10.83 -3.65
N TRP A 133 -12.87 -10.49 -2.82
CA TRP A 133 -12.83 -10.80 -1.39
C TRP A 133 -13.10 -12.26 -1.07
N ILE A 134 -13.91 -12.98 -1.85
CA ILE A 134 -14.00 -14.44 -1.72
C ILE A 134 -12.65 -15.07 -2.04
N ALA A 135 -12.01 -14.66 -3.13
CA ALA A 135 -10.68 -15.10 -3.47
C ALA A 135 -9.71 -14.78 -2.33
N ASP A 136 -9.65 -13.55 -1.85
CA ASP A 136 -8.72 -13.20 -0.79
C ASP A 136 -8.98 -13.94 0.53
N SER A 137 -10.25 -14.10 0.92
CA SER A 137 -10.63 -14.79 2.17
C SER A 137 -10.13 -16.22 2.24
N PHE A 138 -10.31 -17.00 1.16
CA PHE A 138 -9.81 -18.36 1.04
C PHE A 138 -8.29 -18.39 0.81
N ASN A 139 -7.56 -18.19 1.90
CA ASN A 139 -6.12 -18.31 2.00
C ASN A 139 -5.74 -19.06 3.29
N ILE A 140 -4.55 -19.66 3.29
CA ILE A 140 -4.07 -20.50 4.41
C ILE A 140 -3.79 -19.68 5.68
N ASN A 141 -3.35 -18.43 5.54
CA ASN A 141 -3.02 -17.58 6.68
C ASN A 141 -4.26 -17.30 7.56
N THR A 142 -5.43 -17.10 6.95
CA THR A 142 -6.73 -16.96 7.65
C THR A 142 -7.05 -18.18 8.54
N TRP A 143 -6.66 -19.39 8.12
CA TRP A 143 -6.86 -20.61 8.92
C TRP A 143 -5.95 -20.61 10.15
N MET A 144 -4.70 -20.18 9.97
CA MET A 144 -3.72 -20.13 11.06
C MET A 144 -4.08 -19.08 12.12
N ILE A 145 -4.67 -17.95 11.74
CA ILE A 145 -5.10 -16.89 12.69
C ILE A 145 -6.17 -17.40 13.66
N ALA A 146 -7.19 -18.08 13.15
CA ALA A 146 -8.25 -18.65 13.99
C ALA A 146 -7.69 -19.72 14.94
N SER A 147 -6.73 -20.50 14.44
CA SER A 147 -6.03 -21.54 15.20
C SER A 147 -5.14 -20.96 16.31
N ALA A 148 -4.45 -19.86 16.04
CA ALA A 148 -3.63 -19.15 17.03
C ALA A 148 -4.49 -18.65 18.20
N SER A 149 -5.69 -18.15 17.93
CA SER A 149 -6.61 -17.69 18.98
C SER A 149 -7.02 -18.80 19.96
N ILE A 150 -7.20 -20.03 19.47
CA ILE A 150 -7.54 -21.18 20.32
C ILE A 150 -6.30 -21.66 21.10
N THR A 151 -5.17 -21.80 20.42
CA THR A 151 -3.94 -22.38 21.01
C THR A 151 -3.17 -21.44 21.93
N GLN A 152 -3.04 -20.17 21.57
CA GLN A 152 -2.24 -19.18 22.30
C GLN A 152 -3.03 -18.49 23.41
N HIS A 153 -4.34 -18.30 23.22
CA HIS A 153 -5.20 -17.57 24.17
C HIS A 153 -6.17 -18.48 24.94
N GLY A 154 -6.20 -19.78 24.63
CA GLY A 154 -7.06 -20.74 25.33
C GLY A 154 -8.56 -20.51 25.09
N LEU A 155 -8.91 -19.95 23.93
CA LEU A 155 -10.30 -19.67 23.57
C LEU A 155 -11.03 -20.94 23.12
N ALA A 156 -12.32 -21.04 23.45
CA ALA A 156 -13.19 -22.03 22.83
C ALA A 156 -13.34 -21.73 21.32
N TRP A 157 -13.70 -22.76 20.54
CA TRP A 157 -13.83 -22.63 19.08
C TRP A 157 -14.77 -21.50 18.65
N TRP A 158 -15.91 -21.34 19.36
CA TRP A 158 -16.91 -20.33 19.03
C TRP A 158 -16.50 -18.93 19.49
N HIS A 159 -15.69 -18.80 20.56
CA HIS A 159 -15.06 -17.53 20.93
C HIS A 159 -14.14 -17.06 19.80
N ALA A 160 -13.25 -17.96 19.33
CA ALA A 160 -12.32 -17.65 18.24
C ALA A 160 -13.06 -17.29 16.95
N TRP A 161 -14.13 -18.02 16.62
CA TRP A 161 -14.94 -17.74 15.43
C TRP A 161 -15.68 -16.39 15.52
N LEU A 162 -16.22 -16.03 16.69
CA LEU A 162 -16.82 -14.70 16.89
C LEU A 162 -15.79 -13.57 16.87
N CYS A 163 -14.58 -13.80 17.39
CA CYS A 163 -13.48 -12.84 17.27
C CYS A 163 -13.15 -12.54 15.80
N VAL A 164 -13.13 -13.57 14.95
CA VAL A 164 -12.94 -13.44 13.50
C VAL A 164 -14.05 -12.59 12.88
N TRP A 165 -15.32 -12.88 13.16
CA TRP A 165 -16.45 -12.08 12.68
C TRP A 165 -16.32 -10.61 13.04
N ILE A 166 -16.05 -10.31 14.30
CA ILE A 166 -15.96 -8.94 14.82
C ILE A 166 -14.73 -8.23 14.23
N GLY A 167 -13.57 -8.87 14.27
CA GLY A 167 -12.31 -8.29 13.79
C GLY A 167 -12.33 -7.99 12.30
N TYR A 168 -12.81 -8.92 11.47
CA TYR A 168 -12.92 -8.68 10.03
C TYR A 168 -14.06 -7.73 9.65
N PHE A 169 -15.15 -7.66 10.44
CA PHE A 169 -16.17 -6.63 10.24
C PHE A 169 -15.59 -5.24 10.47
N ILE A 170 -14.84 -5.04 11.55
CA ILE A 170 -14.16 -3.78 11.83
C ILE A 170 -13.14 -3.44 10.73
N ALA A 171 -12.34 -4.42 10.32
CA ALA A 171 -11.39 -4.22 9.22
C ALA A 171 -12.10 -3.84 7.91
N ALA A 172 -13.25 -4.45 7.62
CA ALA A 172 -14.08 -4.13 6.46
C ALA A 172 -14.61 -2.69 6.51
N CYS A 173 -15.00 -2.19 7.69
CA CYS A 173 -15.36 -0.78 7.85
C CYS A 173 -14.21 0.15 7.45
N PHE A 174 -12.99 -0.10 7.92
CA PHE A 174 -11.83 0.73 7.58
C PHE A 174 -11.43 0.60 6.10
N ILE A 175 -11.48 -0.60 5.52
CA ILE A 175 -11.30 -0.82 4.08
C ILE A 175 -12.32 -0.01 3.28
N CYS A 176 -13.59 -0.06 3.63
CA CYS A 176 -14.61 0.73 2.93
C CYS A 176 -14.38 2.24 3.08
N MET A 177 -13.85 2.70 4.22
CA MET A 177 -13.54 4.12 4.44
C MET A 177 -12.43 4.61 3.52
N THR A 178 -11.31 3.88 3.41
CA THR A 178 -10.20 4.26 2.51
C THR A 178 -10.55 3.98 1.05
N GLY A 179 -11.19 2.85 0.76
CA GLY A 179 -11.68 2.45 -0.56
C GLY A 179 -12.60 3.47 -1.21
N ARG A 180 -13.45 4.14 -0.43
CA ARG A 180 -14.31 5.23 -0.93
C ARG A 180 -13.49 6.35 -1.59
N ILE A 181 -12.33 6.69 -1.03
CA ILE A 181 -11.45 7.73 -1.58
C ILE A 181 -10.97 7.31 -2.97
N GLY A 182 -10.43 6.09 -3.08
CA GLY A 182 -9.97 5.54 -4.35
C GLY A 182 -11.10 5.41 -5.37
N ALA A 183 -12.28 4.93 -4.98
CA ALA A 183 -13.41 4.74 -5.90
C ALA A 183 -14.09 6.05 -6.35
N THR A 184 -13.94 7.13 -5.58
CA THR A 184 -14.51 8.45 -5.89
C THR A 184 -13.57 9.26 -6.78
N TYR A 185 -12.29 9.29 -6.43
CA TYR A 185 -11.28 10.09 -7.13
C TYR A 185 -10.47 9.31 -8.16
N HIS A 186 -10.63 7.99 -8.21
CA HIS A 186 -9.90 7.08 -9.11
C HIS A 186 -8.38 7.12 -8.96
N ILE A 187 -7.89 7.40 -7.75
CA ILE A 187 -6.47 7.50 -7.39
C ILE A 187 -6.03 6.38 -6.45
N SER A 188 -4.74 6.04 -6.48
CA SER A 188 -4.12 5.01 -5.64
C SER A 188 -3.70 5.53 -4.25
N PHE A 189 -3.37 4.63 -3.33
CA PHE A 189 -2.93 4.97 -1.98
C PHE A 189 -1.75 5.96 -1.94
N PRO A 190 -0.72 5.83 -2.79
CA PRO A 190 0.38 6.80 -2.81
C PRO A 190 -0.04 8.22 -3.16
N VAL A 191 -1.10 8.38 -3.95
CA VAL A 191 -1.63 9.70 -4.31
C VAL A 191 -2.56 10.21 -3.20
N VAL A 192 -3.38 9.34 -2.61
CA VAL A 192 -4.21 9.70 -1.44
C VAL A 192 -3.35 10.21 -0.29
N SER A 193 -2.21 9.58 -0.02
CA SER A 193 -1.30 9.98 1.06
C SER A 193 -0.66 11.35 0.84
N ARG A 194 -0.56 11.85 -0.41
CA ARG A 194 -0.08 13.22 -0.70
C ARG A 194 -1.00 14.29 -0.12
N ALA A 195 -2.30 14.02 -0.03
CA ALA A 195 -3.29 14.97 0.49
C ALA A 195 -3.02 15.37 1.95
N SER A 196 -2.54 14.40 2.74
CA SER A 196 -2.36 14.54 4.18
C SER A 196 -0.89 14.74 4.58
N PHE A 197 0.03 13.91 4.06
CA PHE A 197 1.46 13.94 4.38
C PHE A 197 2.28 14.92 3.53
N GLY A 198 1.72 15.38 2.41
CA GLY A 198 2.36 16.26 1.44
C GLY A 198 3.00 15.54 0.27
N ILE A 199 3.31 16.29 -0.78
CA ILE A 199 3.86 15.78 -2.05
C ILE A 199 5.12 14.92 -1.86
N TRP A 200 6.08 15.41 -1.07
CA TRP A 200 7.32 14.69 -0.78
C TRP A 200 7.24 13.91 0.54
N GLY A 201 6.45 14.41 1.49
CA GLY A 201 6.23 13.75 2.77
C GLY A 201 5.50 12.41 2.66
N SER A 202 4.72 12.18 1.60
CA SER A 202 4.02 10.90 1.39
C SER A 202 4.94 9.74 1.00
N LEU A 203 6.18 10.01 0.58
CA LEU A 203 7.15 8.96 0.22
C LEU A 203 7.42 8.00 1.41
N TRP A 204 7.35 8.48 2.65
CA TRP A 204 7.54 7.64 3.83
C TRP A 204 6.38 6.64 4.05
N PRO A 205 5.09 7.06 4.13
CA PRO A 205 3.97 6.12 4.14
C PRO A 205 4.01 5.09 3.01
N VAL A 206 4.36 5.54 1.79
CA VAL A 206 4.45 4.69 0.60
C VAL A 206 5.58 3.67 0.73
N PHE A 207 6.76 4.09 1.19
CA PHE A 207 7.88 3.17 1.43
C PHE A 207 7.55 2.13 2.50
N ASN A 208 6.95 2.56 3.62
CA ASN A 208 6.57 1.64 4.70
C ASN A 208 5.59 0.56 4.19
N ARG A 209 4.61 0.96 3.37
CA ARG A 209 3.65 0.03 2.76
C ARG A 209 4.29 -0.89 1.72
N ALA A 210 5.20 -0.38 0.89
CA ALA A 210 5.93 -1.17 -0.11
C ALA A 210 6.81 -2.24 0.53
N ALA A 211 7.55 -1.88 1.59
CA ALA A 211 8.37 -2.81 2.35
C ALA A 211 7.52 -3.96 2.92
N MET A 212 6.36 -3.64 3.49
CA MET A 212 5.42 -4.64 4.01
C MET A 212 4.84 -5.54 2.91
N ALA A 213 4.52 -4.97 1.75
CA ALA A 213 4.07 -5.76 0.61
C ALA A 213 5.13 -6.79 0.19
N CYS A 214 6.41 -6.40 0.14
CA CYS A 214 7.51 -7.32 -0.19
C CYS A 214 7.67 -8.43 0.85
N ILE A 215 7.50 -8.11 2.14
CA ILE A 215 7.60 -9.11 3.21
C ILE A 215 6.48 -10.12 3.13
N TRP A 216 5.24 -9.63 2.99
CA TRP A 216 4.10 -10.50 2.77
C TRP A 216 4.21 -11.31 1.49
N TYR A 217 4.86 -10.78 0.45
CA TYR A 217 5.10 -11.53 -0.76
C TYR A 217 5.96 -12.77 -0.51
N GLY A 218 7.08 -12.60 0.22
CA GLY A 218 7.95 -13.71 0.61
C GLY A 218 7.21 -14.74 1.47
N VAL A 219 6.48 -14.29 2.50
CA VAL A 219 5.69 -15.17 3.39
C VAL A 219 4.66 -15.98 2.60
N GLN A 220 3.90 -15.34 1.71
CA GLN A 220 2.90 -16.03 0.91
C GLN A 220 3.52 -16.98 -0.12
N ALA A 221 4.66 -16.61 -0.69
CA ALA A 221 5.41 -17.49 -1.59
C ALA A 221 5.96 -18.73 -0.86
N TRP A 222 6.41 -18.58 0.39
CA TRP A 222 6.83 -19.71 1.23
C TRP A 222 5.68 -20.69 1.49
N ILE A 223 4.52 -20.18 1.89
CA ILE A 223 3.32 -20.99 2.11
C ILE A 223 2.89 -21.68 0.81
N GLY A 224 2.89 -20.95 -0.32
CA GLY A 224 2.63 -21.53 -1.63
C GLY A 224 3.63 -22.62 -2.02
N GLY A 225 4.90 -22.45 -1.65
CA GLY A 225 5.95 -23.45 -1.81
C GLY A 225 5.67 -24.75 -1.07
N ASN A 226 5.16 -24.67 0.16
CA ASN A 226 4.76 -25.85 0.92
C ASN A 226 3.61 -26.60 0.23
N CYS A 227 2.68 -25.90 -0.43
CA CYS A 227 1.67 -26.53 -1.28
C CYS A 227 2.31 -27.29 -2.46
N VAL A 228 3.31 -26.69 -3.12
CA VAL A 228 4.06 -27.36 -4.21
C VAL A 228 4.80 -28.60 -3.69
N VAL A 229 5.41 -28.53 -2.50
CA VAL A 229 6.03 -29.71 -1.87
C VAL A 229 5.01 -30.85 -1.69
N LEU A 230 3.80 -30.55 -1.21
CA LEU A 230 2.74 -31.56 -1.09
C LEU A 230 2.36 -32.17 -2.44
N MET A 231 2.25 -31.35 -3.49
CA MET A 231 1.99 -31.84 -4.85
C MET A 231 3.09 -32.80 -5.32
N ILE A 232 4.36 -32.42 -5.13
CA ILE A 232 5.51 -33.25 -5.53
C ILE A 232 5.52 -34.56 -4.74
N ARG A 233 5.32 -34.50 -3.41
CA ARG A 233 5.27 -35.69 -2.54
C ARG A 233 4.12 -36.63 -2.90
N ALA A 234 2.98 -36.08 -3.31
CA ALA A 234 1.84 -36.86 -3.77
C ALA A 234 2.15 -37.64 -5.06
N ILE A 235 2.90 -37.07 -6.01
CA ILE A 235 3.31 -37.76 -7.25
C ILE A 235 4.50 -38.69 -6.98
N TRP A 236 5.51 -38.22 -6.26
CA TRP A 236 6.77 -38.91 -6.01
C TRP A 236 7.08 -38.92 -4.50
N PRO A 237 6.71 -40.01 -3.79
CA PRO A 237 7.00 -40.15 -2.36
C PRO A 237 8.50 -40.16 -2.04
N SER A 238 9.35 -40.54 -3.00
CA SER A 238 10.81 -40.49 -2.88
C SER A 238 11.36 -39.09 -2.59
N PHE A 239 10.59 -38.03 -2.89
CA PHE A 239 10.95 -36.65 -2.55
C PHE A 239 11.08 -36.41 -1.04
N ASN A 240 10.47 -37.27 -0.20
CA ASN A 240 10.67 -37.25 1.25
C ASN A 240 12.10 -37.60 1.66
N ASN A 241 12.82 -38.37 0.84
CA ASN A 241 14.16 -38.86 1.13
C ASN A 241 15.25 -37.99 0.48
N LEU A 242 14.88 -36.79 0.00
CA LEU A 242 15.83 -35.86 -0.58
C LEU A 242 16.88 -35.47 0.47
N ARG A 243 18.16 -35.67 0.16
CA ARG A 243 19.27 -35.29 1.05
C ARG A 243 19.21 -33.80 1.33
N ASN A 244 19.16 -33.42 2.61
CA ASN A 244 19.26 -32.02 3.00
C ASN A 244 20.68 -31.51 2.74
N THR A 245 20.81 -30.47 1.92
CA THR A 245 22.06 -29.76 1.61
C THR A 245 22.09 -28.36 2.21
N MET A 246 21.02 -27.96 2.90
CA MET A 246 20.85 -26.63 3.49
C MET A 246 20.77 -26.69 5.02
N GLU A 247 21.46 -27.64 5.64
CA GLU A 247 21.55 -27.75 7.10
C GLU A 247 22.09 -26.45 7.70
N GLY A 248 21.45 -25.95 8.76
CA GLY A 248 21.80 -24.67 9.42
C GLY A 248 21.23 -23.39 8.77
N SER A 249 20.53 -23.48 7.63
CA SER A 249 19.94 -22.30 6.94
C SER A 249 18.61 -21.79 7.54
N GLY A 250 18.08 -22.45 8.55
CA GLY A 250 16.71 -22.24 9.06
C GLY A 250 15.62 -22.95 8.24
N THR A 251 15.98 -23.62 7.15
CA THR A 251 15.09 -24.45 6.32
C THR A 251 15.80 -25.71 5.83
N ASN A 252 15.13 -26.51 5.00
CA ASN A 252 15.69 -27.70 4.35
C ASN A 252 15.57 -27.60 2.82
N THR A 253 16.39 -28.37 2.11
CA THR A 253 16.43 -28.36 0.63
C THR A 253 15.07 -28.64 -0.01
N ARG A 254 14.29 -29.56 0.56
CA ARG A 254 12.99 -29.97 0.02
C ARG A 254 12.00 -28.80 0.00
N ASP A 255 11.87 -28.11 1.12
CA ASP A 255 10.92 -27.01 1.28
C ASP A 255 11.39 -25.76 0.53
N PHE A 256 12.71 -25.51 0.46
CA PHE A 256 13.28 -24.47 -0.39
C PHE A 256 13.04 -24.70 -1.88
N VAL A 257 13.15 -25.95 -2.36
CA VAL A 257 12.84 -26.29 -3.76
C VAL A 257 11.37 -26.00 -4.08
N GLY A 258 10.44 -26.39 -3.21
CA GLY A 258 9.02 -26.08 -3.39
C GLY A 258 8.75 -24.57 -3.42
N PHE A 259 9.36 -23.82 -2.50
CA PHE A 259 9.35 -22.36 -2.49
C PHE A 259 9.87 -21.74 -3.77
N PHE A 260 11.03 -22.18 -4.26
CA PHE A 260 11.62 -21.66 -5.49
C PHE A 260 10.75 -21.95 -6.72
N ILE A 261 10.16 -23.16 -6.81
CA ILE A 261 9.24 -23.52 -7.90
C ILE A 261 7.99 -22.64 -7.85
N PHE A 262 7.38 -22.44 -6.68
CA PHE A 262 6.22 -21.56 -6.54
C PHE A 262 6.58 -20.11 -6.92
N TRP A 263 7.71 -19.61 -6.40
CA TRP A 263 8.22 -18.27 -6.69
C TRP A 263 8.41 -18.08 -8.20
N ALA A 264 9.16 -18.96 -8.85
CA ALA A 264 9.41 -18.91 -10.29
C ALA A 264 8.11 -19.03 -11.10
N GLY A 265 7.20 -19.93 -10.70
CA GLY A 265 5.90 -20.13 -11.31
C GLY A 265 4.94 -18.94 -11.15
N SER A 266 5.15 -18.09 -10.14
CA SER A 266 4.34 -16.89 -9.92
C SER A 266 4.77 -15.70 -10.79
N LEU A 267 6.01 -15.68 -11.30
CA LEU A 267 6.55 -14.56 -12.09
C LEU A 267 5.76 -14.24 -13.37
N PRO A 268 5.25 -15.22 -14.15
CA PRO A 268 4.40 -14.92 -15.31
C PRO A 268 3.09 -14.23 -14.93
N ALA A 269 2.53 -14.53 -13.74
CA ALA A 269 1.27 -13.94 -13.30
C ALA A 269 1.41 -12.43 -12.98
N ILE A 270 2.60 -11.98 -12.60
CA ILE A 270 2.91 -10.55 -12.34
C ILE A 270 2.85 -9.71 -13.62
N TRP A 271 3.09 -10.32 -14.78
CA TRP A 271 3.15 -9.60 -16.05
C TRP A 271 1.80 -8.99 -16.48
N PHE A 272 0.69 -9.62 -16.08
CA PHE A 272 -0.64 -9.22 -16.55
C PHE A 272 -1.09 -7.88 -15.94
N PRO A 273 -1.70 -6.98 -16.74
CA PRO A 273 -2.25 -5.72 -16.24
C PRO A 273 -3.31 -5.91 -15.15
N VAL A 274 -3.34 -5.01 -14.16
CA VAL A 274 -4.25 -5.07 -12.99
C VAL A 274 -5.72 -5.21 -13.39
N GLN A 275 -6.15 -4.51 -14.44
CA GLN A 275 -7.53 -4.58 -14.96
C GLN A 275 -7.93 -5.96 -15.49
N THR A 276 -6.97 -6.80 -15.90
CA THR A 276 -7.21 -8.18 -16.37
C THR A 276 -7.12 -9.21 -15.24
N ILE A 277 -6.44 -8.90 -14.14
CA ILE A 277 -6.28 -9.80 -12.98
C ILE A 277 -7.64 -10.16 -12.35
N ARG A 278 -8.69 -9.35 -12.55
CA ARG A 278 -10.06 -9.68 -12.14
C ARG A 278 -10.52 -11.10 -12.54
N HIS A 279 -10.06 -11.61 -13.69
CA HIS A 279 -10.41 -12.95 -14.16
C HIS A 279 -9.74 -14.05 -13.34
N LEU A 280 -8.51 -13.82 -12.88
CA LEU A 280 -7.82 -14.69 -11.92
C LEU A 280 -8.62 -14.77 -10.61
N PHE A 281 -9.14 -13.64 -10.13
CA PHE A 281 -9.96 -13.61 -8.92
C PHE A 281 -11.29 -14.32 -9.10
N THR A 282 -11.97 -14.16 -10.24
CA THR A 282 -13.19 -14.92 -10.54
C THR A 282 -12.93 -16.43 -10.55
N ALA A 283 -11.88 -16.88 -11.24
CA ALA A 283 -11.53 -18.30 -11.28
C ALA A 283 -11.21 -18.84 -9.87
N LYS A 284 -10.41 -18.10 -9.11
CA LYS A 284 -10.04 -18.43 -7.74
C LYS A 284 -11.26 -18.49 -6.81
N ALA A 285 -12.17 -17.53 -6.91
CA ALA A 285 -13.39 -17.44 -6.10
C ALA A 285 -14.38 -18.60 -6.32
N ILE A 286 -14.25 -19.33 -7.43
CA ILE A 286 -15.04 -20.52 -7.71
C ILE A 286 -14.27 -21.77 -7.28
N PHE A 287 -13.03 -21.93 -7.76
CA PHE A 287 -12.28 -23.18 -7.59
C PHE A 287 -11.82 -23.41 -6.16
N VAL A 288 -11.27 -22.39 -5.49
CA VAL A 288 -10.66 -22.57 -4.17
C VAL A 288 -11.68 -22.89 -3.08
N PRO A 289 -12.87 -22.25 -3.03
CA PRO A 289 -13.90 -22.67 -2.08
C PRO A 289 -14.34 -24.12 -2.26
N ILE A 290 -14.46 -24.61 -3.49
CA ILE A 290 -14.80 -26.02 -3.77
C ILE A 290 -13.73 -26.95 -3.19
N VAL A 291 -12.45 -26.63 -3.42
CA VAL A 291 -11.32 -27.41 -2.87
C VAL A 291 -11.30 -27.36 -1.34
N GLY A 292 -11.54 -26.18 -0.74
CA GLY A 292 -11.61 -26.02 0.71
C GLY A 292 -12.76 -26.83 1.32
N MET A 293 -13.93 -26.84 0.68
CA MET A 293 -15.08 -27.64 1.10
C MET A 293 -14.84 -29.15 0.91
N ALA A 294 -14.14 -29.56 -0.17
CA ALA A 294 -13.75 -30.94 -0.37
C ALA A 294 -12.80 -31.42 0.73
N PHE A 295 -11.80 -30.60 1.09
CA PHE A 295 -10.89 -30.91 2.20
C PHE A 295 -11.62 -30.97 3.55
N PHE A 296 -12.53 -30.02 3.80
CA PHE A 296 -13.40 -30.01 4.97
C PHE A 296 -14.23 -31.30 5.10
N GLY A 297 -14.91 -31.70 4.02
CA GLY A 297 -15.70 -32.94 3.98
C GLY A 297 -14.83 -34.19 4.19
N TRP A 298 -13.64 -34.23 3.59
CA TRP A 298 -12.72 -35.36 3.75
C TRP A 298 -12.21 -35.49 5.20
N ALA A 299 -11.82 -34.39 5.84
CA ALA A 299 -11.38 -34.39 7.23
C ALA A 299 -12.48 -34.86 8.19
N ILE A 300 -13.73 -34.39 8.00
CA ILE A 300 -14.88 -34.82 8.80
C ILE A 300 -15.18 -36.31 8.59
N GLY A 301 -15.15 -36.77 7.33
CA GLY A 301 -15.38 -38.18 7.00
C GLY A 301 -14.38 -39.11 7.69
N ARG A 302 -13.09 -38.77 7.63
CA ARG A 302 -12.01 -39.50 8.33
C ARG A 302 -12.18 -39.51 9.85
N ALA A 303 -12.59 -38.38 10.42
CA ALA A 303 -12.81 -38.25 11.86
C ALA A 303 -14.17 -38.83 12.32
N HIS A 304 -14.99 -39.34 11.40
CA HIS A 304 -16.36 -39.80 11.66
C HIS A 304 -17.22 -38.75 12.39
N GLY A 305 -16.99 -37.47 12.09
CA GLY A 305 -17.64 -36.33 12.73
C GLY A 305 -16.77 -35.07 12.78
N ILE A 306 -17.30 -34.03 13.42
CA ILE A 306 -16.67 -32.69 13.52
C ILE A 306 -15.54 -32.60 14.57
N GLY A 307 -15.17 -33.74 15.16
CA GLY A 307 -14.18 -33.85 16.21
C GLY A 307 -14.59 -33.25 17.56
N PRO A 308 -13.74 -33.33 18.59
CA PRO A 308 -14.10 -33.00 19.96
C PRO A 308 -14.10 -31.50 20.25
N ILE A 309 -13.58 -30.64 19.35
CA ILE A 309 -13.38 -29.22 19.66
C ILE A 309 -14.70 -28.51 19.97
N VAL A 310 -15.81 -28.95 19.38
CA VAL A 310 -17.11 -28.33 19.57
C VAL A 310 -17.64 -28.46 20.99
N HIS A 311 -17.14 -29.45 21.74
CA HIS A 311 -17.48 -29.72 23.13
C HIS A 311 -16.38 -29.28 24.11
N GLN A 312 -15.24 -28.79 23.62
CA GLN A 312 -14.16 -28.33 24.48
C GLN A 312 -14.45 -26.91 24.99
N PRO A 313 -14.53 -26.70 26.32
CA PRO A 313 -14.64 -25.37 26.88
C PRO A 313 -13.33 -24.59 26.68
N ALA A 314 -13.39 -23.27 26.86
CA ALA A 314 -12.20 -22.45 26.93
C ALA A 314 -11.31 -22.90 28.11
N THR A 315 -10.00 -22.94 27.90
CA THR A 315 -9.03 -23.21 28.97
C THR A 315 -8.73 -21.96 29.80
N SER A 316 -8.93 -20.77 29.21
CA SER A 316 -8.81 -19.48 29.88
C SER A 316 -10.11 -19.07 30.57
N SER A 317 -10.01 -18.41 31.73
CA SER A 317 -11.15 -17.87 32.48
C SER A 317 -10.88 -16.45 33.01
N GLY A 318 -11.93 -15.76 33.46
CA GLY A 318 -11.84 -14.41 34.06
C GLY A 318 -11.21 -13.37 33.13
N SER A 319 -10.29 -12.56 33.67
CA SER A 319 -9.61 -11.50 32.91
C SER A 319 -8.78 -12.03 31.74
N ALA A 320 -8.16 -13.22 31.89
CA ALA A 320 -7.37 -13.84 30.83
C ALA A 320 -8.23 -14.17 29.61
N LEU A 321 -9.47 -14.64 29.83
CA LEU A 321 -10.42 -14.90 28.77
C LEU A 321 -10.81 -13.60 28.04
N ALA A 322 -11.13 -12.54 28.78
CA ALA A 322 -11.50 -11.24 28.19
C ALA A 322 -10.37 -10.65 27.32
N TRP A 323 -9.13 -10.71 27.82
CA TRP A 323 -7.97 -10.29 27.03
C TRP A 323 -7.67 -11.22 25.85
N GLY A 324 -7.97 -12.50 25.95
CA GLY A 324 -7.90 -13.44 24.83
C GLY A 324 -8.86 -13.07 23.69
N TRP A 325 -10.09 -12.65 24.02
CA TRP A 325 -11.04 -12.11 23.04
C TRP A 325 -10.51 -10.86 22.33
N VAL A 326 -9.97 -9.91 23.08
CA VAL A 326 -9.35 -8.70 22.52
C VAL A 326 -8.20 -9.08 21.58
N ALA A 327 -7.31 -9.97 22.01
CA ALA A 327 -6.19 -10.41 21.20
C ALA A 327 -6.63 -11.11 19.89
N GLY A 328 -7.66 -11.96 19.97
CA GLY A 328 -8.25 -12.61 18.78
C GLY A 328 -8.83 -11.61 17.77
N ILE A 329 -9.61 -10.63 18.24
CA ILE A 329 -10.17 -9.56 17.39
C ILE A 329 -9.04 -8.74 16.75
N MET A 330 -8.04 -8.36 17.56
CA MET A 330 -6.92 -7.55 17.10
C MET A 330 -6.02 -8.29 16.11
N SER A 331 -5.89 -9.62 16.22
CA SER A 331 -5.15 -10.43 15.25
C SER A 331 -5.78 -10.37 13.86
N SER A 332 -7.11 -10.39 13.75
CA SER A 332 -7.81 -10.22 12.46
C SER A 332 -7.60 -8.84 11.87
N ILE A 333 -7.64 -7.79 12.69
CA ILE A 333 -7.40 -6.40 12.26
C ILE A 333 -5.94 -6.21 11.82
N ALA A 334 -4.98 -6.71 12.59
CA ALA A 334 -3.56 -6.61 12.28
C ALA A 334 -3.20 -7.31 10.96
N ASN A 335 -3.82 -8.46 10.69
CA ASN A 335 -3.68 -9.16 9.41
C ASN A 335 -4.12 -8.29 8.21
N PHE A 336 -5.04 -7.35 8.43
CA PHE A 336 -5.61 -6.48 7.40
C PHE A 336 -5.04 -5.06 7.40
N ALA A 337 -4.13 -4.73 8.33
CA ALA A 337 -3.60 -3.37 8.46
C ALA A 337 -2.99 -2.83 7.15
N THR A 338 -2.34 -3.69 6.37
CA THR A 338 -1.79 -3.35 5.05
C THR A 338 -2.89 -3.07 4.01
N LEU A 339 -3.92 -3.93 3.94
CA LEU A 339 -5.05 -3.79 3.03
C LEU A 339 -5.94 -2.59 3.36
N ILE A 340 -6.09 -2.27 4.65
CA ILE A 340 -6.84 -1.10 5.11
C ILE A 340 -6.29 0.19 4.49
N VAL A 341 -4.98 0.40 4.47
CA VAL A 341 -4.41 1.64 3.90
C VAL A 341 -4.44 1.67 2.38
N ASN A 342 -4.33 0.51 1.73
CA ASN A 342 -4.11 0.44 0.28
C ASN A 342 -5.30 -0.05 -0.56
N ASP A 343 -6.48 -0.23 0.03
CA ASP A 343 -7.73 -0.46 -0.73
C ASP A 343 -7.95 0.53 -1.90
N PRO A 344 -7.54 1.82 -1.82
CA PRO A 344 -7.59 2.71 -2.98
C PRO A 344 -6.96 2.16 -4.26
N ASP A 345 -5.93 1.31 -4.17
CA ASP A 345 -5.25 0.73 -5.32
C ASP A 345 -6.16 -0.16 -6.17
N PHE A 346 -7.14 -0.81 -5.53
CA PHE A 346 -8.16 -1.65 -6.18
C PHE A 346 -9.45 -0.87 -6.42
N ALA A 347 -9.90 -0.13 -5.40
CA ALA A 347 -11.15 0.61 -5.43
C ALA A 347 -11.18 1.66 -6.56
N ARG A 348 -10.03 2.22 -6.95
CA ARG A 348 -9.91 3.13 -8.10
C ARG A 348 -10.40 2.59 -9.44
N PHE A 349 -10.48 1.25 -9.61
CA PHE A 349 -10.99 0.63 -10.82
C PHE A 349 -12.52 0.43 -10.82
N ALA A 350 -13.21 0.82 -9.73
CA ALA A 350 -14.66 0.74 -9.63
C ALA A 350 -15.36 1.64 -10.66
N LYS A 351 -16.47 1.19 -11.22
CA LYS A 351 -17.34 2.03 -12.08
C LYS A 351 -18.02 3.16 -11.30
N LYS A 352 -18.35 2.91 -10.04
CA LYS A 352 -19.05 3.82 -9.13
C LYS A 352 -18.60 3.53 -7.69
N PRO A 353 -18.54 4.52 -6.80
CA PRO A 353 -18.17 4.31 -5.38
C PRO A 353 -19.05 3.26 -4.67
N SER A 354 -20.35 3.24 -4.97
CA SER A 354 -21.29 2.26 -4.40
C SER A 354 -20.94 0.82 -4.74
N ASN A 355 -20.22 0.58 -5.84
CA ASN A 355 -19.82 -0.76 -6.24
C ASN A 355 -18.69 -1.33 -5.37
N ALA A 356 -17.87 -0.46 -4.76
CA ALA A 356 -16.80 -0.84 -3.84
C ALA A 356 -17.28 -0.83 -2.37
N PHE A 357 -18.37 -0.15 -2.02
CA PHE A 357 -18.78 -0.05 -0.62
C PHE A 357 -19.44 -1.35 -0.10
N LEU A 358 -20.66 -1.64 -0.55
CA LEU A 358 -21.48 -2.71 0.04
C LEU A 358 -20.89 -4.12 -0.16
N PRO A 359 -20.33 -4.47 -1.34
CA PRO A 359 -19.70 -5.77 -1.52
C PRO A 359 -18.57 -6.04 -0.54
N GLN A 360 -17.69 -5.07 -0.31
CA GLN A 360 -16.53 -5.24 0.57
C GLN A 360 -16.98 -5.39 2.03
N LEU A 361 -17.91 -4.52 2.47
CA LEU A 361 -18.44 -4.53 3.84
C LEU A 361 -19.06 -5.87 4.24
N LEU A 362 -19.70 -6.57 3.30
CA LEU A 362 -20.37 -7.84 3.56
C LEU A 362 -19.49 -9.05 3.29
N THR A 363 -18.74 -9.05 2.18
CA THR A 363 -17.98 -10.23 1.74
C THR A 363 -16.75 -10.48 2.61
N ILE A 364 -16.09 -9.43 3.13
CA ILE A 364 -14.93 -9.59 4.01
C ILE A 364 -15.29 -10.38 5.28
N PRO A 365 -16.19 -9.90 6.17
CA PRO A 365 -16.47 -10.62 7.40
C PRO A 365 -17.03 -12.03 7.13
N PHE A 366 -17.91 -12.18 6.14
CA PHE A 366 -18.52 -13.47 5.81
C PHE A 366 -17.48 -14.47 5.26
N GLY A 367 -16.70 -14.07 4.26
CA GLY A 367 -15.72 -14.94 3.61
C GLY A 367 -14.70 -15.44 4.62
N PHE A 368 -14.10 -14.53 5.38
CA PHE A 368 -13.08 -14.89 6.37
C PHE A 368 -13.66 -15.74 7.51
N ALA A 369 -14.88 -15.48 7.96
CA ALA A 369 -15.53 -16.31 8.96
C ALA A 369 -15.81 -17.74 8.48
N VAL A 370 -16.25 -17.93 7.24
CA VAL A 370 -16.45 -19.26 6.65
C VAL A 370 -15.13 -19.99 6.53
N THR A 371 -14.11 -19.31 6.00
CA THR A 371 -12.77 -19.86 5.84
C THR A 371 -12.17 -20.26 7.19
N SER A 372 -12.24 -19.41 8.22
CA SER A 372 -11.77 -19.75 9.57
C SER A 372 -12.55 -20.90 10.21
N PHE A 373 -13.88 -20.96 10.01
CA PHE A 373 -14.69 -22.07 10.51
C PHE A 373 -14.23 -23.42 9.93
N ILE A 374 -13.99 -23.46 8.62
CA ILE A 374 -13.42 -24.64 7.94
C ILE A 374 -12.11 -25.06 8.62
N GLY A 375 -11.17 -24.12 8.81
CA GLY A 375 -9.88 -24.39 9.44
C GLY A 375 -9.99 -24.94 10.86
N ILE A 376 -10.87 -24.37 11.69
CA ILE A 376 -11.11 -24.81 13.08
C ILE A 376 -11.60 -26.27 13.12
N ILE A 377 -12.59 -26.61 12.28
CA ILE A 377 -13.17 -27.96 12.28
C ILE A 377 -12.21 -28.98 11.65
N VAL A 378 -11.51 -28.63 10.58
CA VAL A 378 -10.45 -29.49 10.01
C VAL A 378 -9.37 -29.80 11.06
N SER A 379 -8.96 -28.79 11.83
CA SER A 379 -8.01 -28.97 12.93
C SER A 379 -8.59 -29.83 14.05
N SER A 380 -9.89 -29.68 14.38
CA SER A 380 -10.60 -30.55 15.32
C SER A 380 -10.61 -32.01 14.88
N SER A 381 -10.93 -32.27 13.61
CA SER A 381 -10.96 -33.60 13.04
C SER A 381 -9.59 -34.28 13.12
N SER A 382 -8.50 -33.54 12.91
CA SER A 382 -7.14 -34.10 13.05
C SER A 382 -6.84 -34.65 14.45
N LYS A 383 -7.44 -34.11 15.52
CA LYS A 383 -7.28 -34.64 16.88
C LYS A 383 -7.90 -36.03 17.05
N VAL A 384 -8.99 -36.32 16.32
CA VAL A 384 -9.58 -37.67 16.30
C VAL A 384 -8.73 -38.63 15.49
N ILE A 385 -8.20 -38.16 14.35
CA ILE A 385 -7.43 -38.98 13.42
C ILE A 385 -6.05 -39.32 13.99
N TYR A 386 -5.38 -38.37 14.63
CA TYR A 386 -3.97 -38.44 15.02
C TYR A 386 -3.71 -38.30 16.53
N GLY A 387 -4.74 -38.07 17.34
CA GLY A 387 -4.58 -37.80 18.78
C GLY A 387 -4.15 -36.35 19.11
N THR A 388 -3.67 -35.59 18.14
CA THR A 388 -3.23 -34.18 18.31
C THR A 388 -3.91 -33.26 17.31
N ALA A 389 -4.28 -32.05 17.74
CA ALA A 389 -4.84 -31.04 16.83
C ALA A 389 -3.72 -30.42 15.98
N ILE A 390 -3.77 -30.65 14.67
CA ILE A 390 -2.90 -30.07 13.65
C ILE A 390 -3.59 -28.83 13.08
N TRP A 391 -3.00 -27.67 13.36
CA TRP A 391 -3.60 -26.36 13.07
C TRP A 391 -3.25 -25.78 11.71
N ASN A 392 -2.15 -26.27 11.12
CA ASN A 392 -1.76 -25.93 9.77
C ASN A 392 -2.33 -26.97 8.80
N PRO A 393 -3.16 -26.56 7.82
CA PRO A 393 -3.75 -27.50 6.87
C PRO A 393 -2.73 -28.23 6.00
N LEU A 394 -1.60 -27.60 5.72
CA LEU A 394 -0.55 -28.21 4.91
C LEU A 394 0.14 -29.32 5.68
N ASP A 395 0.29 -29.16 7.00
CA ASP A 395 0.84 -30.20 7.87
C ASP A 395 -0.13 -31.38 8.00
N LEU A 396 -1.44 -31.11 8.05
CA LEU A 396 -2.45 -32.18 8.04
C LEU A 396 -2.46 -32.97 6.73
N LEU A 397 -2.41 -32.28 5.58
CA LEU A 397 -2.26 -32.95 4.28
C LEU A 397 -0.93 -33.68 4.15
N SER A 398 0.12 -33.16 4.75
CA SER A 398 1.42 -33.84 4.83
C SER A 398 1.31 -35.16 5.61
N GLN A 399 0.57 -35.18 6.72
CA GLN A 399 0.33 -36.41 7.49
C GLN A 399 -0.47 -37.44 6.68
N PHE A 400 -1.49 -37.02 5.93
CA PHE A 400 -2.21 -37.92 5.02
C PHE A 400 -1.30 -38.63 4.00
N LEU A 401 -0.15 -38.05 3.65
CA LEU A 401 0.82 -38.68 2.75
C LEU A 401 1.81 -39.62 3.46
N LEU A 402 1.99 -39.48 4.78
CA LEU A 402 2.95 -40.26 5.56
C LEU A 402 2.35 -41.59 6.06
N ASP A 403 1.03 -41.67 6.18
CA ASP A 403 0.32 -42.88 6.65
C ASP A 403 0.07 -43.92 5.54
N ASP A 404 1.13 -44.35 4.84
CA ASP A 404 1.04 -45.34 3.73
C ASP A 404 -0.10 -45.04 2.73
N ALA A 405 -0.12 -43.79 2.26
CA ALA A 405 -1.22 -43.25 1.48
C ALA A 405 -1.48 -44.05 0.20
N SER A 406 -2.72 -44.51 0.03
CA SER A 406 -3.20 -45.12 -1.21
C SER A 406 -3.07 -44.17 -2.41
N SER A 407 -3.07 -44.72 -3.62
CA SER A 407 -3.04 -43.90 -4.85
C SER A 407 -4.17 -42.88 -4.93
N ALA A 408 -5.36 -43.21 -4.41
CA ALA A 408 -6.51 -42.32 -4.33
C ALA A 408 -6.29 -41.15 -3.35
N GLU A 409 -5.74 -41.43 -2.17
CA GLU A 409 -5.44 -40.38 -1.18
C GLU A 409 -4.34 -39.45 -1.68
N ARG A 410 -3.31 -40.00 -2.32
CA ARG A 410 -2.25 -39.21 -2.97
C ARG A 410 -2.83 -38.29 -4.04
N PHE A 411 -3.72 -38.81 -4.89
CA PHE A 411 -4.42 -37.98 -5.88
C PHE A 411 -5.27 -36.88 -5.22
N GLY A 412 -6.01 -37.21 -4.15
CA GLY A 412 -6.79 -36.24 -3.38
C GLY A 412 -5.93 -35.11 -2.80
N VAL A 413 -4.80 -35.45 -2.17
CA VAL A 413 -3.84 -34.47 -1.65
C VAL A 413 -3.29 -33.60 -2.77
N PHE A 414 -2.94 -34.17 -3.93
CA PHE A 414 -2.45 -33.41 -5.07
C PHE A 414 -3.47 -32.35 -5.54
N ILE A 415 -4.73 -32.74 -5.71
CA ILE A 415 -5.80 -31.84 -6.16
C ILE A 415 -6.03 -30.71 -5.14
N ILE A 416 -6.06 -31.04 -3.85
CA ILE A 416 -6.24 -30.05 -2.79
C ILE A 416 -5.06 -29.09 -2.74
N ALA A 417 -3.84 -29.61 -2.76
CA ALA A 417 -2.62 -28.81 -2.76
C ALA A 417 -2.51 -27.91 -4.01
N ALA A 418 -2.93 -28.39 -5.19
CA ALA A 418 -3.01 -27.58 -6.41
C ALA A 418 -4.01 -26.42 -6.27
N GLY A 419 -5.17 -26.66 -5.64
CA GLY A 419 -6.11 -25.60 -5.30
C GLY A 419 -5.54 -24.57 -4.32
N PHE A 420 -4.75 -25.00 -3.33
CA PHE A 420 -4.05 -24.10 -2.43
C PHE A 420 -2.90 -23.35 -3.10
N VAL A 421 -2.20 -23.94 -4.09
CA VAL A 421 -1.25 -23.20 -4.94
C VAL A 421 -1.95 -22.06 -5.67
N LEU A 422 -3.11 -22.33 -6.30
CA LEU A 422 -3.91 -21.29 -6.94
C LEU A 422 -4.39 -20.23 -5.92
N ALA A 423 -4.74 -20.66 -4.72
CA ALA A 423 -5.16 -19.77 -3.65
C ALA A 423 -4.06 -18.79 -3.25
N GLN A 424 -2.85 -19.30 -2.96
CA GLN A 424 -1.73 -18.46 -2.56
C GLN A 424 -1.24 -17.59 -3.71
N LEU A 425 -1.21 -18.10 -4.95
CA LEU A 425 -0.83 -17.32 -6.11
C LEU A 425 -1.76 -16.10 -6.27
N GLY A 426 -3.08 -16.30 -6.26
CA GLY A 426 -4.04 -15.22 -6.43
C GLY A 426 -3.97 -14.18 -5.31
N THR A 427 -3.85 -14.59 -4.04
CA THR A 427 -3.70 -13.66 -2.91
C THR A 427 -2.38 -12.90 -3.01
N ASN A 428 -1.28 -13.57 -3.37
CA ASN A 428 0.02 -12.94 -3.42
C ASN A 428 0.12 -11.89 -4.54
N ILE A 429 -0.49 -12.16 -5.69
CA ILE A 429 -0.55 -11.19 -6.79
C ILE A 429 -1.41 -9.98 -6.39
N ALA A 430 -2.60 -10.23 -5.82
CA ALA A 430 -3.51 -9.19 -5.36
C ALA A 430 -2.84 -8.30 -4.30
N ALA A 431 -2.70 -8.82 -3.08
CA ALA A 431 -2.44 -8.05 -1.88
C ALA A 431 -1.00 -7.52 -1.78
N ASN A 432 -0.07 -8.13 -2.53
CA ASN A 432 1.36 -7.90 -2.34
C ASN A 432 2.05 -7.38 -3.60
N SER A 433 2.06 -8.12 -4.72
CA SER A 433 2.85 -7.67 -5.88
C SER A 433 2.25 -6.45 -6.58
N VAL A 434 0.92 -6.38 -6.74
CA VAL A 434 0.25 -5.21 -7.35
C VAL A 434 0.36 -3.99 -6.43
N SER A 435 0.21 -4.19 -5.12
CA SER A 435 0.34 -3.12 -4.12
C SER A 435 1.77 -2.57 -4.06
N ALA A 436 2.77 -3.46 -3.94
CA ALA A 436 4.18 -3.08 -4.03
C ALA A 436 4.49 -2.38 -5.35
N GLY A 437 3.96 -2.89 -6.46
CA GLY A 437 4.12 -2.28 -7.77
C GLY A 437 3.60 -0.85 -7.82
N THR A 438 2.42 -0.61 -7.26
CA THR A 438 1.80 0.72 -7.19
C THR A 438 2.61 1.67 -6.31
N ASP A 439 3.06 1.21 -5.14
CA ASP A 439 3.87 2.00 -4.22
C ASP A 439 5.25 2.34 -4.78
N LEU A 440 5.97 1.34 -5.32
CA LEU A 440 7.29 1.52 -5.92
C LEU A 440 7.21 2.45 -7.14
N THR A 441 6.14 2.37 -7.92
CA THR A 441 5.86 3.33 -9.00
C THR A 441 5.78 4.75 -8.44
N ALA A 442 5.14 4.96 -7.28
CA ALA A 442 5.09 6.29 -6.67
C ALA A 442 6.42 6.77 -6.07
N LEU A 443 7.29 5.86 -5.63
CA LEU A 443 8.62 6.22 -5.10
C LEU A 443 9.58 6.63 -6.21
N LEU A 444 9.52 5.98 -7.38
CA LEU A 444 10.36 6.28 -8.54
C LEU A 444 9.55 6.33 -9.85
N PRO A 445 8.63 7.30 -10.03
CA PRO A 445 7.66 7.30 -11.14
C PRO A 445 8.28 7.32 -12.53
N ARG A 446 9.44 7.98 -12.65
CA ARG A 446 10.21 8.06 -13.89
C ARG A 446 10.74 6.70 -14.38
N TYR A 447 10.99 5.75 -13.48
CA TYR A 447 11.73 4.51 -13.81
C TYR A 447 10.92 3.24 -13.56
N LEU A 448 9.93 3.28 -12.67
CA LEU A 448 9.14 2.13 -12.28
C LEU A 448 7.71 2.26 -12.79
N ASN A 449 7.15 1.13 -13.16
CA ASN A 449 5.72 0.92 -13.42
C ASN A 449 5.25 -0.26 -12.57
N ILE A 450 3.94 -0.51 -12.51
CA ILE A 450 3.39 -1.54 -11.61
C ILE A 450 4.01 -2.92 -11.87
N ARG A 451 4.27 -3.26 -13.15
CA ARG A 451 4.90 -4.54 -13.51
C ARG A 451 6.33 -4.64 -13.01
N ARG A 452 7.16 -3.64 -13.28
CA ARG A 452 8.57 -3.58 -12.83
C ARG A 452 8.65 -3.63 -11.30
N GLY A 453 7.79 -2.87 -10.61
CA GLY A 453 7.72 -2.90 -9.15
C GLY A 453 7.25 -4.25 -8.59
N GLY A 454 6.32 -4.94 -9.26
CA GLY A 454 5.91 -6.30 -8.91
C GLY A 454 7.07 -7.32 -8.98
N TYR A 455 7.94 -7.22 -9.99
CA TYR A 455 9.14 -8.07 -10.07
C TYR A 455 10.17 -7.73 -8.99
N ILE A 456 10.36 -6.45 -8.66
CA ILE A 456 11.22 -6.04 -7.54
C ILE A 456 10.69 -6.64 -6.23
N CYS A 457 9.38 -6.56 -6.01
CA CYS A 457 8.71 -7.19 -4.86
C CYS A 457 9.00 -8.69 -4.78
N ALA A 458 8.90 -9.40 -5.90
CA ALA A 458 9.20 -10.83 -5.95
C ALA A 458 10.67 -11.16 -5.63
N ILE A 459 11.62 -10.36 -6.13
CA ILE A 459 13.06 -10.53 -5.84
C ILE A 459 13.34 -10.27 -4.36
N VAL A 460 12.80 -9.19 -3.79
CA VAL A 460 12.98 -8.88 -2.37
C VAL A 460 12.38 -9.98 -1.48
N GLY A 461 11.19 -10.48 -1.85
CA GLY A 461 10.54 -11.60 -1.16
C GLY A 461 11.35 -12.91 -1.21
N LEU A 462 12.13 -13.13 -2.27
CA LEU A 462 13.07 -14.26 -2.37
C LEU A 462 14.29 -14.07 -1.45
N CYS A 463 14.91 -12.90 -1.51
CA CYS A 463 16.18 -12.61 -0.81
C CYS A 463 16.05 -12.52 0.71
N MET A 464 14.85 -12.23 1.23
CA MET A 464 14.65 -12.02 2.68
C MET A 464 14.53 -13.28 3.53
N CYS A 465 14.57 -14.48 2.93
CA CYS A 465 14.46 -15.75 3.64
C CYS A 465 13.20 -15.83 4.54
N PRO A 466 11.98 -15.83 3.95
CA PRO A 466 10.71 -15.68 4.68
C PRO A 466 10.43 -16.78 5.71
N TRP A 467 11.06 -17.96 5.60
CA TRP A 467 10.93 -19.05 6.57
C TRP A 467 11.39 -18.66 7.99
N ASN A 468 12.31 -17.72 8.13
CA ASN A 468 12.76 -17.25 9.45
C ASN A 468 11.63 -16.55 10.22
N LEU A 469 10.74 -15.83 9.52
CA LEU A 469 9.57 -15.18 10.11
C LEU A 469 8.50 -16.19 10.56
N LEU A 470 8.42 -17.33 9.88
CA LEU A 470 7.45 -18.40 10.14
C LEU A 470 8.00 -19.52 11.04
N SER A 471 9.25 -19.40 11.50
CA SER A 471 9.92 -20.40 12.35
C SER A 471 9.16 -20.71 13.64
N THR A 472 8.47 -19.71 14.21
CA THR A 472 7.57 -19.89 15.35
C THR A 472 6.32 -19.02 15.20
N SER A 473 5.18 -19.50 15.72
CA SER A 473 3.91 -18.75 15.69
C SER A 473 3.98 -17.44 16.49
N ASN A 474 4.82 -17.37 17.53
CA ASN A 474 5.01 -16.14 18.32
C ASN A 474 5.73 -15.05 17.51
N ASN A 475 6.75 -15.41 16.73
CA ASN A 475 7.51 -14.45 15.94
C ASN A 475 6.63 -13.79 14.88
N PHE A 476 5.78 -14.58 14.21
CA PHE A 476 4.88 -14.07 13.18
C PHE A 476 3.81 -13.13 13.75
N THR A 477 3.10 -13.51 14.81
CA THR A 477 2.07 -12.64 15.43
C THR A 477 2.66 -11.35 16.00
N THR A 478 3.85 -11.44 16.61
CA THR A 478 4.56 -10.26 17.12
C THR A 478 4.95 -9.33 15.99
N TYR A 479 5.48 -9.85 14.89
CA TYR A 479 5.82 -9.09 13.70
C TYR A 479 4.59 -8.33 13.14
N LEU A 480 3.46 -9.02 12.95
CA LEU A 480 2.22 -8.40 12.47
C LEU A 480 1.73 -7.28 13.39
N SER A 481 1.74 -7.54 14.69
CA SER A 481 1.32 -6.57 15.71
C SER A 481 2.22 -5.33 15.75
N SER A 482 3.52 -5.52 15.53
CA SER A 482 4.50 -4.43 15.53
C SER A 482 4.33 -3.50 14.33
N TYR A 483 4.12 -4.07 13.15
CA TYR A 483 3.90 -3.27 11.94
C TYR A 483 2.55 -2.57 11.90
N SER A 484 1.53 -3.19 12.51
CA SER A 484 0.21 -2.58 12.72
C SER A 484 0.29 -1.21 13.39
N VAL A 485 1.28 -0.96 14.28
CA VAL A 485 1.51 0.35 14.92
C VAL A 485 1.77 1.47 13.90
N PHE A 486 2.61 1.20 12.90
CA PHE A 486 2.96 2.18 11.88
C PHE A 486 1.80 2.40 10.92
N LEU A 487 1.21 1.31 10.42
CA LEU A 487 0.14 1.38 9.41
C LEU A 487 -1.16 1.97 9.96
N SER A 488 -1.53 1.65 11.20
CA SER A 488 -2.70 2.25 11.86
C SER A 488 -2.57 3.76 12.04
N SER A 489 -1.38 4.23 12.38
CA SER A 489 -1.09 5.66 12.54
C SER A 489 -1.18 6.40 11.18
N ILE A 490 -0.73 5.78 10.09
CA ILE A 490 -0.91 6.31 8.72
C ILE A 490 -2.39 6.35 8.35
N ALA A 491 -3.10 5.24 8.56
CA ALA A 491 -4.53 5.12 8.29
C ALA A 491 -5.32 6.20 9.04
N GLY A 492 -5.00 6.42 10.31
CA GLY A 492 -5.64 7.45 11.15
C GLY A 492 -5.50 8.85 10.55
N VAL A 493 -4.28 9.26 10.17
CA VAL A 493 -4.06 10.56 9.54
C VAL A 493 -4.86 10.69 8.23
N MET A 494 -4.81 9.68 7.36
CA MET A 494 -5.50 9.71 6.07
C MET A 494 -7.02 9.77 6.21
N ILE A 495 -7.58 8.94 7.09
CA ILE A 495 -9.02 8.90 7.35
C ILE A 495 -9.49 10.23 7.95
N CYS A 496 -8.74 10.77 8.92
CA CYS A 496 -9.08 12.06 9.51
C CYS A 496 -9.03 13.20 8.48
N ASP A 497 -8.00 13.24 7.64
CA ASP A 497 -7.85 14.27 6.61
C ASP A 497 -9.05 14.28 5.66
N TYR A 498 -9.40 13.12 5.11
CA TYR A 498 -10.49 13.01 4.15
C TYR A 498 -11.86 13.29 4.78
N TYR A 499 -12.21 12.59 5.87
CA TYR A 499 -13.57 12.62 6.40
C TYR A 499 -13.86 13.83 7.29
N LEU A 500 -12.90 14.26 8.13
CA LEU A 500 -13.14 15.25 9.16
C LEU A 500 -12.62 16.65 8.76
N VAL A 501 -11.41 16.72 8.21
CA VAL A 501 -10.75 17.99 7.89
C VAL A 501 -11.23 18.54 6.55
N ARG A 502 -11.12 17.73 5.48
CA ARG A 502 -11.46 18.15 4.11
C ARG A 502 -12.91 17.90 3.71
N ARG A 503 -13.62 17.07 4.49
CA ARG A 503 -15.05 16.70 4.27
C ARG A 503 -15.30 16.18 2.86
N GLY A 504 -14.45 15.26 2.42
CA GLY A 504 -14.52 14.62 1.11
C GLY A 504 -13.90 15.40 -0.03
N TRP A 505 -13.45 16.65 0.15
CA TRP A 505 -12.87 17.46 -0.94
C TRP A 505 -11.39 17.18 -1.16
N LEU A 506 -11.02 16.84 -2.39
CA LEU A 506 -9.63 16.77 -2.86
C LEU A 506 -9.51 17.44 -4.23
N SER A 507 -8.64 18.44 -4.35
CA SER A 507 -8.17 18.96 -5.65
C SER A 507 -7.29 17.92 -6.35
N LEU A 508 -7.73 17.37 -7.49
CA LEU A 508 -7.02 16.30 -8.18
C LEU A 508 -5.75 16.79 -8.86
N LYS A 509 -5.81 17.91 -9.58
CA LYS A 509 -4.64 18.45 -10.31
C LYS A 509 -3.51 18.80 -9.35
N ASP A 510 -3.83 19.35 -8.19
CA ASP A 510 -2.81 19.78 -7.22
C ASP A 510 -2.11 18.61 -6.52
N LEU A 511 -2.72 17.43 -6.44
CA LEU A 511 -2.06 16.20 -5.94
C LEU A 511 -0.90 15.73 -6.82
N TYR A 512 -0.74 16.32 -8.00
CA TYR A 512 0.35 16.07 -8.94
C TYR A 512 1.18 17.34 -9.22
N SER A 513 1.07 18.37 -8.37
CA SER A 513 1.84 19.61 -8.50
C SER A 513 2.81 19.79 -7.33
N ALA A 514 4.10 19.87 -7.64
CA ALA A 514 5.17 20.22 -6.70
C ALA A 514 5.40 21.75 -6.56
N ARG A 515 4.48 22.58 -7.07
CA ARG A 515 4.61 24.04 -6.99
C ARG A 515 4.56 24.48 -5.53
N LYS A 516 5.38 25.45 -5.14
CA LYS A 516 5.38 26.00 -3.76
C LYS A 516 4.03 26.58 -3.33
N GLY A 517 3.21 27.04 -4.28
CA GLY A 517 1.84 27.51 -4.03
C GLY A 517 0.77 26.41 -4.05
N SER A 518 1.14 25.16 -4.36
CA SER A 518 0.20 24.04 -4.34
C SER A 518 -0.28 23.76 -2.91
N PRO A 519 -1.58 23.51 -2.71
CA PRO A 519 -2.16 23.27 -1.39
C PRO A 519 -1.59 22.05 -0.66
N TYR A 520 -1.06 21.07 -1.41
CA TYR A 520 -0.45 19.87 -0.84
C TYR A 520 1.07 19.94 -0.72
N TYR A 521 1.69 21.07 -1.10
CA TYR A 521 3.13 21.26 -0.96
C TYR A 521 3.53 21.51 0.50
N PHE A 522 2.66 22.11 1.31
CA PHE A 522 2.94 22.40 2.73
C PHE A 522 4.32 23.05 2.94
N HIS A 523 5.13 22.55 3.89
CA HIS A 523 6.46 23.06 4.19
C HIS A 523 7.49 22.17 3.51
N PHE A 524 8.08 22.65 2.41
CA PHE A 524 9.07 21.91 1.61
C PHE A 524 8.58 20.54 1.10
N GLY A 525 7.28 20.39 0.82
CA GLY A 525 6.64 19.13 0.42
C GLY A 525 6.15 18.27 1.58
N ILE A 526 6.33 18.71 2.83
CA ILE A 526 6.08 17.90 4.03
C ILE A 526 5.01 18.58 4.92
N SER A 527 4.02 17.79 5.33
CA SER A 527 3.04 18.18 6.33
C SER A 527 3.55 17.87 7.74
N TRP A 528 4.06 18.88 8.45
CA TRP A 528 4.48 18.72 9.84
C TRP A 528 3.35 18.22 10.74
N ARG A 529 2.09 18.56 10.43
CA ARG A 529 0.89 18.13 11.16
C ARG A 529 0.67 16.63 11.04
N ALA A 530 0.82 16.09 9.83
CA ALA A 530 0.70 14.66 9.57
C ALA A 530 1.80 13.87 10.27
N TYR A 531 3.06 14.36 10.20
CA TYR A 531 4.18 13.68 10.86
C TYR A 531 4.09 13.75 12.39
N ALA A 532 3.71 14.90 12.96
CA ALA A 532 3.46 14.99 14.39
C ALA A 532 2.38 14.00 14.85
N ALA A 533 1.25 13.96 14.14
CA ALA A 533 0.17 13.02 14.42
C ALA A 533 0.58 11.55 14.28
N TYR A 534 1.31 11.23 13.20
CA TYR A 534 1.86 9.90 12.95
C TYR A 534 2.81 9.45 14.07
N ILE A 535 3.74 10.32 14.48
CA ILE A 535 4.68 10.05 15.57
C ILE A 535 3.92 9.85 16.89
N CYS A 536 2.93 10.70 17.21
CA CYS A 536 2.12 10.51 18.42
C CYS A 536 1.38 9.16 18.42
N GLY A 537 0.82 8.74 17.28
CA GLY A 537 0.18 7.42 17.13
C GLY A 537 1.15 6.24 17.28
N ILE A 538 2.41 6.40 16.90
CA ILE A 538 3.44 5.38 17.16
C ILE A 538 3.81 5.36 18.65
N LEU A 539 4.14 6.54 19.22
CA LEU A 539 4.71 6.68 20.56
C LEU A 539 3.84 6.06 21.66
N ILE A 540 2.51 6.11 21.52
CA ILE A 540 1.58 5.50 22.49
C ILE A 540 1.77 3.98 22.61
N ASN A 541 2.27 3.32 21.56
CA ASN A 541 2.47 1.88 21.49
C ASN A 541 3.90 1.42 21.78
N VAL A 542 4.90 2.32 21.67
CA VAL A 542 6.33 1.96 21.75
C VAL A 542 6.69 1.29 23.08
N VAL A 543 6.15 1.81 24.19
CA VAL A 543 6.46 1.25 25.52
C VAL A 543 5.94 -0.18 25.64
N GLY A 544 4.71 -0.46 25.19
CA GLY A 544 4.18 -1.82 25.22
C GLY A 544 4.83 -2.75 24.19
N PHE A 545 5.31 -2.22 23.07
CA PHE A 545 6.10 -2.96 22.10
C PHE A 545 7.42 -3.49 22.69
N ALA A 546 8.04 -2.74 23.61
CA ALA A 546 9.26 -3.19 24.30
C ALA A 546 9.04 -4.50 25.10
N ASP A 547 7.83 -4.73 25.62
CA ASP A 547 7.44 -6.00 26.28
C ASP A 547 7.44 -7.18 25.30
N ALA A 548 6.87 -6.96 24.11
CA ALA A 548 6.75 -7.99 23.08
C ALA A 548 8.12 -8.47 22.57
N VAL A 549 9.16 -7.63 22.69
CA VAL A 549 10.55 -7.98 22.34
C VAL A 549 11.40 -8.42 23.53
N GLY A 550 10.80 -8.58 24.72
CA GLY A 550 11.43 -9.21 25.90
C GLY A 550 11.86 -8.25 27.01
N THR A 551 11.54 -6.96 26.92
CA THR A 551 11.83 -5.98 27.99
C THR A 551 10.61 -5.76 28.87
N LYS A 552 10.71 -6.06 30.17
CA LYS A 552 9.57 -5.84 31.09
C LYS A 552 9.20 -4.37 31.18
N VAL A 553 7.93 -4.05 30.97
CA VAL A 553 7.37 -2.68 31.06
C VAL A 553 6.15 -2.62 31.97
N PRO A 554 5.66 -1.42 32.35
CA PRO A 554 4.44 -1.30 33.13
C PRO A 554 3.23 -1.96 32.44
N ILE A 555 2.41 -2.67 33.22
CA ILE A 555 1.26 -3.44 32.70
C ILE A 555 0.28 -2.59 31.86
N GLY A 556 0.12 -1.30 32.20
CA GLY A 556 -0.70 -0.37 31.42
C GLY A 556 -0.23 -0.22 29.97
N ALA A 557 1.09 -0.16 29.74
CA ALA A 557 1.64 -0.08 28.40
C ALA A 557 1.42 -1.38 27.61
N VAL A 558 1.50 -2.54 28.29
CA VAL A 558 1.15 -3.84 27.69
C VAL A 558 -0.31 -3.85 27.24
N TYR A 559 -1.23 -3.35 28.07
CA TYR A 559 -2.65 -3.28 27.71
C TYR A 559 -2.93 -2.35 26.54
N ILE A 560 -2.25 -1.20 26.46
CA ILE A 560 -2.35 -0.31 25.29
C ILE A 560 -1.87 -1.02 24.02
N TYR A 561 -0.73 -1.72 24.09
CA TYR A 561 -0.19 -2.44 22.93
C TYR A 561 -1.07 -3.62 22.49
N ARG A 562 -1.84 -4.23 23.39
CA ARG A 562 -2.85 -5.25 23.01
C ARG A 562 -3.93 -4.68 22.09
N VAL A 563 -4.21 -3.38 22.17
CA VAL A 563 -5.14 -2.67 21.29
C VAL A 563 -4.41 -1.74 20.31
N ASN A 564 -3.19 -2.10 19.91
CA ASN A 564 -2.25 -1.21 19.20
C ASN A 564 -2.84 -0.50 17.98
N PHE A 565 -3.64 -1.21 17.18
CA PHE A 565 -4.23 -0.65 15.97
C PHE A 565 -5.15 0.53 16.30
N PHE A 566 -6.06 0.36 17.27
CA PHE A 566 -6.96 1.44 17.68
C PHE A 566 -6.23 2.56 18.40
N ALA A 567 -5.28 2.21 19.28
CA ALA A 567 -4.48 3.21 19.99
C ALA A 567 -3.72 4.11 19.01
N GLY A 568 -3.02 3.52 18.03
CA GLY A 568 -2.28 4.27 17.02
C GLY A 568 -3.20 5.08 16.11
N LEU A 569 -4.27 4.47 15.61
CA LEU A 569 -5.24 5.12 14.74
C LEU A 569 -5.92 6.31 15.42
N LEU A 570 -6.49 6.12 16.61
CA LEU A 570 -7.26 7.17 17.30
C LEU A 570 -6.38 8.31 17.77
N VAL A 571 -5.19 8.01 18.30
CA VAL A 571 -4.24 9.07 18.73
C VAL A 571 -3.75 9.87 17.52
N ALA A 572 -3.42 9.21 16.41
CA ALA A 572 -3.03 9.91 15.18
C ALA A 572 -4.18 10.75 14.61
N MET A 573 -5.40 10.20 14.55
CA MET A 573 -6.60 10.94 14.12
C MET A 573 -6.84 12.19 14.98
N ALA A 574 -6.88 12.03 16.31
CA ALA A 574 -7.15 13.12 17.23
C ALA A 574 -6.07 14.20 17.15
N THR A 575 -4.80 13.80 17.12
CA THR A 575 -3.68 14.74 17.00
C THR A 575 -3.74 15.50 15.68
N TYR A 576 -3.99 14.81 14.56
CA TYR A 576 -4.10 15.45 13.26
C TYR A 576 -5.26 16.45 13.22
N TYR A 577 -6.43 16.03 13.71
CA TYR A 577 -7.62 16.88 13.78
C TYR A 577 -7.35 18.15 14.59
N LEU A 578 -6.77 18.04 15.79
CA LEU A 578 -6.47 19.18 16.65
C LEU A 578 -5.44 20.13 16.03
N LEU A 579 -4.41 19.61 15.37
CA LEU A 579 -3.41 20.42 14.68
C LEU A 579 -3.99 21.14 13.46
N CYS A 580 -4.87 20.49 12.71
CA CYS A 580 -5.59 21.10 11.58
C CYS A 580 -6.66 22.09 12.07
N TRP A 581 -7.27 21.87 13.23
CA TRP A 581 -8.17 22.85 13.83
C TRP A 581 -7.42 24.10 14.30
N TRP A 582 -6.25 23.93 14.94
CA TRP A 582 -5.42 25.05 15.39
C TRP A 582 -4.78 25.83 14.23
N LYS A 583 -4.29 25.10 13.22
CA LYS A 583 -3.68 25.66 12.01
C LYS A 583 -4.31 24.97 10.80
N PRO A 584 -5.39 25.52 10.22
CA PRO A 584 -6.06 24.95 9.05
C PRO A 584 -5.11 24.63 7.88
N VAL A 585 -5.43 23.55 7.16
CA VAL A 585 -4.80 23.20 5.89
C VAL A 585 -5.58 23.86 4.74
N PRO A 586 -4.93 24.20 3.62
CA PRO A 586 -5.62 24.75 2.45
C PRO A 586 -6.46 23.68 1.73
N GLU A 587 -7.32 24.10 0.80
CA GLU A 587 -8.23 23.23 0.03
C GLU A 587 -9.11 22.32 0.90
N THR A 588 -9.89 22.94 1.78
CA THR A 588 -10.91 22.27 2.59
C THR A 588 -12.30 22.77 2.21
N SER A 589 -13.29 21.89 2.23
CA SER A 589 -14.68 22.29 2.03
C SER A 589 -15.40 22.52 3.37
N SER A 590 -16.27 23.54 3.43
CA SER A 590 -17.14 23.79 4.58
C SER A 590 -18.31 22.81 4.67
N VAL A 591 -18.66 22.15 3.57
CA VAL A 591 -19.71 21.11 3.48
C VAL A 591 -19.14 19.83 2.89
N TRP A 592 -19.82 18.70 3.06
CA TRP A 592 -19.39 17.46 2.41
C TRP A 592 -19.39 17.62 0.88
N CYS A 593 -18.24 17.46 0.22
CA CYS A 593 -18.13 17.64 -1.22
C CYS A 593 -17.14 16.66 -1.84
N GLU A 594 -17.67 15.62 -2.47
CA GLU A 594 -16.91 14.62 -3.24
C GLU A 594 -16.95 14.89 -4.74
N ARG A 595 -16.90 16.17 -5.12
CA ARG A 595 -16.69 16.59 -6.50
C ARG A 595 -15.26 17.08 -6.59
N GLY A 596 -14.31 16.25 -7.02
CA GLY A 596 -13.05 16.82 -7.51
C GLY A 596 -13.31 17.80 -8.66
N ASP A 597 -12.30 18.60 -9.00
CA ASP A 597 -12.05 19.04 -10.36
C ASP A 597 -12.06 17.78 -11.24
N GLN A 598 -13.23 17.50 -11.81
CA GLN A 598 -13.50 16.25 -12.52
C GLN A 598 -12.37 16.04 -13.51
N GLY A 599 -11.66 14.91 -13.38
CA GLY A 599 -10.65 14.53 -14.36
C GLY A 599 -11.31 14.57 -15.72
N ASP A 600 -10.99 15.60 -16.49
CA ASP A 600 -11.46 15.79 -17.85
C ASP A 600 -11.24 14.48 -18.63
N ARG A 601 -11.96 14.28 -19.74
CA ARG A 601 -11.74 13.11 -20.62
C ARG A 601 -10.25 12.92 -21.01
N HIS A 602 -9.43 13.96 -20.80
CA HIS A 602 -7.99 13.95 -20.91
C HIS A 602 -7.33 14.56 -19.64
N PHE A 603 -6.95 13.75 -18.65
CA PHE A 603 -6.20 14.24 -17.48
C PHE A 603 -4.75 14.55 -17.87
N SER A 604 -4.42 15.84 -17.93
CA SER A 604 -3.06 16.34 -18.14
C SER A 604 -2.65 17.28 -17.00
N VAL A 605 -1.39 17.21 -16.62
CA VAL A 605 -0.76 18.13 -15.65
C VAL A 605 0.23 19.07 -16.33
N VAL A 606 0.35 19.03 -17.66
CA VAL A 606 1.19 19.95 -18.41
C VAL A 606 0.66 21.37 -18.22
N TYR A 607 1.55 22.31 -17.89
CA TYR A 607 1.17 23.70 -17.76
C TYR A 607 0.93 24.28 -19.17
N VAL A 608 -0.28 24.76 -19.44
CA VAL A 608 -0.61 25.45 -20.70
C VAL A 608 -0.07 26.88 -20.62
N ASP A 609 0.79 27.27 -21.56
CA ASP A 609 1.43 28.58 -21.60
C ASP A 609 0.38 29.70 -21.72
N GLY A 610 0.45 30.70 -20.82
CA GLY A 610 -0.40 31.90 -20.86
C GLY A 610 -0.96 32.42 -19.51
N THR A 611 -0.92 31.62 -18.45
CA THR A 611 -1.25 32.08 -17.06
C THR A 611 -0.08 31.90 -16.08
N SER A 612 1.09 31.57 -16.60
CA SER A 612 2.32 31.32 -15.88
C SER A 612 3.04 32.63 -15.50
N ALA A 613 2.66 33.21 -14.36
CA ALA A 613 3.64 33.99 -13.62
C ALA A 613 4.82 33.06 -13.28
N SER A 614 6.01 33.46 -13.69
CA SER A 614 7.28 32.73 -13.58
C SER A 614 7.46 32.03 -12.23
N PHE A 615 7.32 30.71 -12.20
CA PHE A 615 7.84 29.87 -11.13
C PHE A 615 8.68 28.77 -11.74
N ASP A 616 9.98 28.85 -11.43
CA ASP A 616 11.10 28.18 -12.07
C ASP A 616 11.15 26.69 -11.68
N GLU A 617 10.29 25.87 -12.28
CA GLU A 617 10.45 24.40 -12.32
C GLU A 617 11.18 24.03 -13.61
N GLY A 618 12.47 23.70 -13.52
CA GLY A 618 13.32 23.41 -14.67
C GLY A 618 12.69 22.41 -15.66
N ARG A 619 12.40 22.88 -16.87
CA ARG A 619 11.95 22.07 -18.01
C ARG A 619 13.03 21.02 -18.34
N SER A 620 12.60 19.78 -18.57
CA SER A 620 13.47 18.73 -19.10
C SER A 620 13.81 19.07 -20.55
N SER A 621 15.10 19.18 -20.89
CA SER A 621 15.57 19.39 -22.27
C SER A 621 15.44 18.09 -23.07
N GLY A 622 14.23 17.79 -23.55
CA GLY A 622 14.02 16.86 -24.66
C GLY A 622 14.00 17.66 -25.95
N SER A 623 14.98 17.43 -26.83
CA SER A 623 14.97 18.00 -28.18
C SER A 623 13.68 17.57 -28.91
N PRO A 624 12.90 18.50 -29.49
CA PRO A 624 11.87 18.10 -30.45
C PRO A 624 12.58 17.68 -31.74
N ALA A 625 12.26 16.48 -32.22
CA ALA A 625 12.57 16.07 -33.58
C ALA A 625 11.60 16.79 -34.53
N ASP A 626 12.17 17.27 -35.64
CA ASP A 626 11.59 18.03 -36.75
C ASP A 626 10.07 17.89 -36.97
N GLY A 627 9.39 19.04 -36.93
CA GLY A 627 8.08 19.27 -37.56
C GLY A 627 8.24 20.29 -38.69
N PRO A 628 7.49 20.16 -39.81
CA PRO A 628 7.73 20.93 -41.01
C PRO A 628 7.30 22.39 -40.87
N GLU A 629 7.99 23.24 -41.63
CA GLU A 629 7.93 24.69 -41.66
C GLU A 629 6.50 25.25 -41.88
N ASP A 630 6.23 26.35 -41.17
CA ASP A 630 5.04 27.18 -41.27
C ASP A 630 4.92 27.84 -42.66
N GLU A 631 3.74 27.75 -43.29
CA GLU A 631 3.30 28.72 -44.31
C GLU A 631 2.43 29.80 -43.65
N GLU A 632 2.94 31.03 -43.66
CA GLU A 632 2.24 32.27 -43.32
C GLU A 632 0.93 32.43 -44.12
N LYS A 633 -0.20 32.63 -43.43
CA LYS A 633 -1.28 33.49 -43.95
C LYS A 633 -1.76 34.52 -42.94
N LYS A 634 -1.63 35.76 -43.40
CA LYS A 634 -1.84 37.06 -42.78
C LYS A 634 -3.32 37.47 -42.83
N ILE A 635 -3.70 38.35 -41.88
CA ILE A 635 -4.83 39.31 -41.88
C ILE A 635 -6.19 38.69 -41.47
N GLY A 636 -7.01 39.26 -40.58
CA GLY A 636 -6.95 40.55 -39.89
C GLY A 636 -8.08 40.65 -38.86
N TYR A 637 -7.86 41.51 -37.86
CA TYR A 637 -8.80 41.85 -36.80
C TYR A 637 -9.91 42.76 -37.35
N ARG A 638 -11.17 42.45 -37.08
CA ARG A 638 -12.27 43.42 -37.19
C ARG A 638 -13.29 43.18 -36.08
N ASP A 639 -13.35 44.15 -35.17
CA ASP A 639 -14.45 44.35 -34.23
C ASP A 639 -15.73 44.68 -35.01
N GLU A 640 -16.86 44.12 -34.57
CA GLU A 640 -18.15 44.81 -34.64
C GLU A 640 -19.13 44.19 -33.62
N THR A 641 -19.50 45.05 -32.66
CA THR A 641 -20.62 44.94 -31.72
C THR A 641 -21.97 44.96 -32.45
N GLN A 642 -22.95 44.15 -32.03
CA GLN A 642 -24.32 44.63 -31.76
C GLN A 642 -25.24 43.57 -31.11
N GLU A 643 -26.00 44.04 -30.13
CA GLU A 643 -27.17 43.42 -29.50
C GLU A 643 -28.30 43.16 -30.52
N ALA A 644 -29.12 42.13 -30.31
CA ALA A 644 -30.59 42.26 -30.29
C ALA A 644 -31.31 40.92 -30.03
N THR A 645 -32.39 41.07 -29.29
CA THR A 645 -33.36 40.14 -28.74
C THR A 645 -34.46 39.63 -29.71
N LEU A 646 -35.01 38.46 -29.35
CA LEU A 646 -36.43 38.02 -29.39
C LEU A 646 -37.16 37.64 -30.71
N SER A 647 -37.58 36.36 -30.72
CA SER A 647 -38.87 35.78 -31.18
C SER A 647 -39.38 35.97 -32.61
N THR A 648 -39.63 34.86 -33.34
CA THR A 648 -40.98 34.27 -33.65
C THR A 648 -40.87 33.11 -34.68
N GLU A 649 -41.68 32.07 -34.47
CA GLU A 649 -41.94 30.82 -35.25
C GLU A 649 -42.50 31.04 -36.69
N PRO A 650 -42.98 30.01 -37.45
CA PRO A 650 -42.49 28.63 -37.75
C PRO A 650 -42.54 28.29 -39.28
N SER A 651 -41.96 27.16 -39.71
CA SER A 651 -42.63 26.11 -40.53
C SER A 651 -41.68 25.24 -41.38
N ARG A 652 -41.84 23.91 -41.18
CA ARG A 652 -41.81 22.78 -42.12
C ARG A 652 -40.59 22.58 -43.04
N ASP A 653 -39.85 21.49 -42.80
CA ASP A 653 -40.07 20.24 -43.52
C ASP A 653 -39.57 19.04 -42.69
N ASP A 654 -40.43 18.04 -42.58
CA ASP A 654 -40.19 16.68 -42.07
C ASP A 654 -40.21 15.76 -43.31
N PRO A 655 -39.59 14.56 -43.33
CA PRO A 655 -40.35 13.46 -42.73
C PRO A 655 -39.57 12.22 -42.20
N TYR A 656 -40.27 11.50 -41.32
CA TYR A 656 -40.12 10.09 -40.87
C TYR A 656 -38.92 9.77 -39.95
N GLU A 657 -39.03 9.02 -38.84
CA GLU A 657 -40.08 8.51 -37.93
C GLU A 657 -39.27 7.66 -36.91
N GLU A 658 -39.32 7.94 -35.61
CA GLU A 658 -40.02 7.12 -34.59
C GLU A 658 -39.50 5.67 -34.45
N SER A 659 -39.12 5.17 -33.26
CA SER A 659 -39.98 5.14 -32.09
C SER A 659 -39.23 4.70 -30.80
N HIS A 660 -39.41 5.53 -29.77
CA HIS A 660 -39.83 5.26 -28.39
C HIS A 660 -39.14 4.29 -27.41
N VAL A 661 -38.47 4.97 -26.48
CA VAL A 661 -38.46 4.76 -25.02
C VAL A 661 -39.87 4.69 -24.41
N ARG A 662 -40.12 3.76 -23.45
CA ARG A 662 -40.74 4.08 -22.14
C ARG A 662 -40.73 2.94 -21.12
N SER A 663 -40.15 3.26 -19.96
CA SER A 663 -40.56 2.95 -18.57
C SER A 663 -41.54 1.81 -18.29
N ARG A 664 -41.24 1.01 -17.26
CA ARG A 664 -42.25 0.63 -16.24
C ARG A 664 -41.64 0.18 -14.92
N ARG A 665 -42.34 0.60 -13.86
CA ARG A 665 -42.11 0.36 -12.43
C ARG A 665 -42.45 -1.07 -12.02
N TRP A 666 -41.90 -1.42 -10.87
CA TRP A 666 -42.10 -2.61 -10.05
C TRP A 666 -43.52 -2.79 -9.51
N ALA A 667 -43.96 -4.06 -9.43
CA ALA A 667 -44.91 -4.60 -8.45
C ALA A 667 -44.79 -6.16 -8.39
N PRO A 668 -45.20 -6.82 -7.30
CA PRO A 668 -44.53 -8.03 -6.77
C PRO A 668 -45.22 -9.36 -7.12
N TRP A 669 -44.46 -10.46 -7.06
CA TRP A 669 -44.97 -11.82 -7.23
C TRP A 669 -45.04 -12.60 -5.91
N THR A 670 -46.25 -12.94 -5.51
CA THR A 670 -46.56 -13.99 -4.54
C THR A 670 -47.13 -15.23 -5.25
N LYS A 671 -46.60 -16.39 -4.86
CA LYS A 671 -47.26 -17.72 -4.74
C LYS A 671 -47.93 -18.38 -5.96
N ARG A 672 -47.44 -19.61 -6.21
CA ARG A 672 -48.11 -20.94 -6.23
C ARG A 672 -48.16 -21.70 -7.57
N ARG A 673 -47.61 -22.93 -7.46
CA ARG A 673 -48.08 -24.25 -7.93
C ARG A 673 -48.26 -24.47 -9.45
N SER A 674 -47.42 -25.36 -9.98
CA SER A 674 -47.79 -26.74 -10.37
C SER A 674 -46.55 -27.61 -10.34
#